data_AF-A0A3M8CSS7-F1
#
_entry.id   AF-A0A3M8CSS7-F1
#
_cell.length_a   1.000
_cell.length_b   1.000
_cell.length_c   1.000
_cell.angle_alpha   90.00
_cell.angle_beta   90.00
_cell.angle_gamma   90.00
#
_symmetry.space_group_name_H-M   'P 1'
#
loop_
_entity.id
_entity.type
_entity.pdbx_description
1 polymer ?
#
loop_
_entity_poly.entity_id
_entity_poly.type
_entity_poly.pdbx_seq_one_letter_code
_entity_poly.pdbx_strand_id
1 'polypeptide(L)'
;MQKFIRTFSCVLLAATLLTPGFASAAGGFMPYGDISNHWAKSSIIRGVQAGLFAAGSSAPLFYPNRDMTRAEFVALIDRLYNGGQYQLYPLTFLSEHAEWNRGEGFEEPYLPYKDVDRLTWMYTPTLRVSYILDRLYGPNAIAQVFPGEQMKPNQAITHEEAAKLMQMFTMTGDSQKAWEEVKSWGWLEGESTDLLKRGEAAAAADRLMTYLLQDTILPLLDYDGSKFPMVPEIQELFPLFVTYTDSKTSDEKMYVNAVEAIRNHEDTDDTYLDLEKLASNSFSNQIGVHFYLSWNPSTPLTDNLEEAFRSIDAYFQDKIILPDTLRLLSANVYDIALQMGANDSAEYEKVLKRLAAYESKLKQDTEEWESLAIYLGALEIKAGLTDKALARYETFASRHAEALLNSAYYLVQEGRIQEAESLLAKQKPKPSDERMTQLVKLLGQELASLKQQPSIATDLTYTLNHLDRVSSYQVKGEAFLSGFSFKYTQDVDATRNSSHTLGFYQSPQQLVSDKLETYTDGQKKVQYSYDTKKQSWEQHPTDKLDFVHEWVGTQSIQDRMNNLHARYYKQSFGRYDIITEWIPGAALTEKAKSLSFSRGKIKNVSLYMNKYYIDRESDELVKHVWRYEEIYENREYVAYSGTDQYDLSSNVKVSIPDEVRKEVTP
;
A
#
# COMPACT_ATOMS: atom_id res chain seq x y z
N MET A 1 -10.58 -20.74 29.78
CA MET A 1 -10.08 -19.34 29.94
C MET A 1 -9.97 -18.73 28.56
N GLN A 2 -11.12 -18.29 28.06
CA GLN A 2 -11.42 -18.02 26.66
C GLN A 2 -12.14 -16.67 26.54
N LYS A 3 -11.63 -15.72 27.34
CA LYS A 3 -11.98 -14.30 27.40
C LYS A 3 -10.69 -13.63 27.82
N PHE A 4 -9.91 -13.07 26.88
CA PHE A 4 -8.87 -12.04 27.11
C PHE A 4 -8.09 -11.68 25.82
N ILE A 5 -8.69 -11.80 24.63
CA ILE A 5 -8.11 -11.28 23.38
C ILE A 5 -9.26 -10.70 22.54
N ARG A 6 -9.62 -9.43 22.82
CA ARG A 6 -10.37 -8.49 21.95
C ARG A 6 -10.71 -7.24 22.77
N THR A 7 -9.69 -6.51 23.20
CA THR A 7 -9.83 -5.13 23.73
C THR A 7 -8.43 -4.56 23.98
N PHE A 8 -7.72 -4.18 22.93
CA PHE A 8 -6.56 -3.29 23.02
C PHE A 8 -6.36 -2.53 21.70
N SER A 9 -7.31 -1.65 21.38
CA SER A 9 -7.14 -0.62 20.33
C SER A 9 -7.79 0.73 20.64
N CYS A 10 -8.40 0.96 21.83
CA CYS A 10 -9.19 2.18 22.05
C CYS A 10 -8.90 3.00 23.33
N VAL A 11 -7.78 2.84 24.05
CA VAL A 11 -7.55 3.63 25.29
C VAL A 11 -6.17 4.28 25.39
N LEU A 12 -5.51 4.61 24.27
CA LEU A 12 -4.29 5.42 24.30
C LEU A 12 -4.21 6.45 23.16
N LEU A 13 -5.28 7.25 23.04
CA LEU A 13 -5.31 8.48 22.24
C LEU A 13 -6.05 9.59 23.00
N ALA A 14 -5.74 9.72 24.29
CA ALA A 14 -6.18 10.84 25.12
C ALA A 14 -4.98 11.41 25.89
N ALA A 15 -3.99 11.89 25.14
CA ALA A 15 -2.93 12.75 25.64
C ALA A 15 -2.52 13.77 24.56
N THR A 16 -3.28 14.86 24.53
CA THR A 16 -2.87 16.21 24.07
C THR A 16 -2.24 16.33 22.69
N LEU A 17 -3.06 16.25 21.64
CA LEU A 17 -2.91 17.19 20.53
C LEU A 17 -3.62 18.48 20.94
N LEU A 18 -2.86 19.44 21.47
CA LEU A 18 -3.26 20.85 21.39
C LEU A 18 -3.17 21.27 19.92
N THR A 19 -4.09 20.79 19.08
CA THR A 19 -4.45 21.49 17.86
C THR A 19 -5.26 22.71 18.31
N PRO A 20 -4.78 23.96 18.14
CA PRO A 20 -5.69 25.09 18.23
C PRO A 20 -6.78 24.87 17.17
N GLY A 21 -8.00 24.61 17.64
CA GLY A 21 -9.17 24.60 16.80
C GLY A 21 -9.34 25.99 16.21
N PHE A 22 -8.98 26.15 14.94
CA PHE A 22 -9.38 27.32 14.18
C PHE A 22 -10.84 27.11 13.78
N ALA A 23 -11.72 27.72 14.56
CA ALA A 23 -13.08 27.97 14.16
C ALA A 23 -13.07 28.63 12.78
N SER A 24 -13.78 28.03 11.83
CA SER A 24 -14.12 28.64 10.55
C SER A 24 -15.03 29.85 10.80
N ALA A 25 -14.42 31.01 11.07
CA ALA A 25 -15.04 32.31 10.89
C ALA A 25 -14.57 32.89 9.56
N ALA A 26 -15.50 33.46 8.80
CA ALA A 26 -15.32 34.00 7.45
C ALA A 26 -14.35 35.20 7.37
N GLY A 27 -13.05 34.93 7.57
CA GLY A 27 -11.92 35.79 7.23
C GLY A 27 -10.84 34.90 6.61
N GLY A 28 -10.55 35.07 5.32
CA GLY A 28 -9.64 34.20 4.58
C GLY A 28 -8.26 34.12 5.24
N PHE A 29 -7.85 32.91 5.64
CA PHE A 29 -6.51 32.64 6.17
C PHE A 29 -5.45 33.10 5.16
N MET A 30 -4.69 34.15 5.51
CA MET A 30 -3.61 34.69 4.69
C MET A 30 -2.28 34.53 5.43
N PRO A 31 -1.53 33.43 5.16
CA PRO A 31 -0.34 33.09 5.95
C PRO A 31 0.85 34.01 5.72
N TYR A 32 0.91 34.71 4.57
CA TYR A 32 2.04 35.57 4.20
C TYR A 32 1.57 36.88 3.56
N GLY A 33 2.27 37.98 3.85
CA GLY A 33 1.91 39.31 3.35
C GLY A 33 2.15 39.51 1.84
N ASP A 34 3.09 38.79 1.26
CA ASP A 34 3.60 38.99 -0.10
C ASP A 34 2.97 38.09 -1.18
N ILE A 35 1.99 37.26 -0.82
CA ILE A 35 1.33 36.34 -1.77
C ILE A 35 -0.05 36.83 -2.25
N SER A 36 -0.53 37.97 -1.75
CA SER A 36 -1.92 38.42 -1.95
C SER A 36 -2.36 38.50 -3.43
N ASN A 37 -1.44 38.91 -4.31
CA ASN A 37 -1.65 39.03 -5.77
C ASN A 37 -0.80 38.03 -6.58
N HIS A 38 -0.22 37.01 -5.94
CA HIS A 38 0.61 36.02 -6.61
C HIS A 38 -0.26 34.88 -7.18
N TRP A 39 0.05 34.39 -8.39
CA TRP A 39 -0.75 33.33 -9.03
C TRP A 39 -0.77 32.03 -8.21
N ALA A 40 0.35 31.68 -7.58
CA ALA A 40 0.47 30.50 -6.72
C ALA A 40 -0.17 30.65 -5.31
N LYS A 41 -0.87 31.76 -5.03
CA LYS A 41 -1.45 32.05 -3.71
C LYS A 41 -2.23 30.88 -3.13
N SER A 42 -3.15 30.31 -3.90
CA SER A 42 -4.01 29.22 -3.43
C SER A 42 -3.21 27.96 -3.10
N SER A 43 -2.25 27.60 -3.95
CA SER A 43 -1.35 26.46 -3.72
C SER A 43 -0.44 26.66 -2.51
N ILE A 44 0.06 27.88 -2.29
CA ILE A 44 0.84 28.22 -1.09
C ILE A 44 -0.02 28.07 0.18
N ILE A 45 -1.26 28.57 0.16
CA ILE A 45 -2.19 28.44 1.30
C ILE A 45 -2.45 26.96 1.61
N ARG A 46 -2.79 26.16 0.59
CA ARG A 46 -3.01 24.71 0.75
C ARG A 46 -1.76 24.00 1.25
N GLY A 47 -0.57 24.36 0.74
CA GLY A 47 0.70 23.83 1.23
C GLY A 47 0.96 24.15 2.70
N VAL A 48 0.58 25.34 3.19
CA VAL A 48 0.65 25.64 4.63
C VAL A 48 -0.34 24.79 5.42
N GLN A 49 -1.58 24.64 4.95
CA GLN A 49 -2.60 23.82 5.60
C GLN A 49 -2.20 22.34 5.66
N ALA A 50 -1.50 21.84 4.65
CA ALA A 50 -0.94 20.49 4.59
C ALA A 50 0.42 20.35 5.33
N GLY A 51 0.91 21.41 5.99
CA GLY A 51 2.16 21.37 6.75
C GLY A 51 3.45 21.36 5.91
N LEU A 52 3.36 21.62 4.60
CA LEU A 52 4.53 21.65 3.69
C LEU A 52 5.39 22.91 3.90
N PHE A 53 4.77 24.02 4.28
CA PHE A 53 5.43 25.31 4.50
C PHE A 53 5.08 25.89 5.88
N ALA A 54 6.10 26.41 6.59
CA ALA A 54 5.91 27.07 7.88
C ALA A 54 5.34 28.48 7.71
N ALA A 55 4.34 28.84 8.51
CA ALA A 55 3.76 30.18 8.57
C ALA A 55 3.68 30.68 10.03
N GLY A 56 3.69 32.00 10.23
CA GLY A 56 3.59 32.60 11.56
C GLY A 56 4.37 33.91 11.68
N SER A 57 4.38 34.49 12.88
CA SER A 57 5.03 35.78 13.14
C SER A 57 6.55 35.77 12.90
N SER A 58 7.19 34.61 13.03
CA SER A 58 8.61 34.39 12.72
C SER A 58 8.90 34.19 11.22
N ALA A 59 7.87 33.98 10.39
CA ALA A 59 7.97 33.80 8.94
C ALA A 59 6.83 34.54 8.21
N PRO A 60 6.78 35.90 8.28
CA PRO A 60 5.65 36.67 7.76
C PRO A 60 5.59 36.80 6.23
N LEU A 61 6.64 36.37 5.52
CA LEU A 61 6.79 36.46 4.06
C LEU A 61 7.20 35.11 3.47
N PHE A 62 6.70 34.80 2.28
CA PHE A 62 6.98 33.53 1.57
C PHE A 62 8.10 33.65 0.54
N TYR A 63 8.26 34.82 -0.08
CA TYR A 63 9.17 35.11 -1.20
C TYR A 63 8.91 34.23 -2.45
N PRO A 64 7.70 34.24 -3.03
CA PRO A 64 7.31 33.29 -4.08
C PRO A 64 8.16 33.36 -5.34
N ASN A 65 8.74 34.53 -5.65
CA ASN A 65 9.60 34.75 -6.83
C ASN A 65 11.10 34.48 -6.56
N ARG A 66 11.48 34.12 -5.34
CA ARG A 66 12.86 33.76 -5.01
C ARG A 66 13.13 32.33 -5.46
N ASP A 67 14.34 32.08 -5.94
CA ASP A 67 14.81 30.73 -6.21
C ASP A 67 14.71 29.87 -4.94
N MET A 68 14.29 28.63 -5.12
CA MET A 68 14.24 27.61 -4.09
C MET A 68 15.59 26.89 -4.02
N THR A 69 16.12 26.68 -2.82
CA THR A 69 17.39 25.97 -2.68
C THR A 69 17.21 24.45 -2.75
N ARG A 70 18.29 23.72 -3.08
CA ARG A 70 18.30 22.25 -3.06
C ARG A 70 17.82 21.69 -1.73
N ALA A 71 18.30 22.21 -0.61
CA ALA A 71 17.89 21.75 0.73
C ALA A 71 16.41 22.02 1.03
N GLU A 72 15.88 23.18 0.62
CA GLU A 72 14.46 23.48 0.81
C GLU A 72 13.58 22.52 0.00
N PHE A 73 13.97 22.22 -1.24
CA PHE A 73 13.19 21.35 -2.10
C PHE A 73 13.23 19.90 -1.63
N VAL A 74 14.39 19.40 -1.21
CA VAL A 74 14.50 18.07 -0.58
C VAL A 74 13.62 17.97 0.66
N ALA A 75 13.56 19.01 1.49
CA ALA A 75 12.65 19.05 2.64
C ALA A 75 11.16 19.12 2.25
N LEU A 76 10.82 19.72 1.11
CA LEU A 76 9.47 19.69 0.57
C LEU A 76 9.09 18.27 0.11
N ILE A 77 9.98 17.59 -0.62
CA ILE A 77 9.80 16.22 -1.09
C ILE A 77 9.64 15.24 0.07
N ASP A 78 10.45 15.37 1.11
CA ASP A 78 10.36 14.60 2.34
C ASP A 78 8.97 14.71 2.99
N ARG A 79 8.42 15.93 3.12
CA ARG A 79 7.08 16.15 3.66
C ARG A 79 5.97 15.60 2.75
N LEU A 80 6.13 15.74 1.44
CA LEU A 80 5.21 15.17 0.46
C LEU A 80 5.19 13.63 0.53
N TYR A 81 6.35 13.00 0.66
CA TYR A 81 6.45 11.56 0.86
C TYR A 81 5.73 11.14 2.14
N ASN A 82 5.95 11.84 3.26
CA ASN A 82 5.25 11.53 4.50
C ASN A 82 3.71 11.60 4.36
N GLY A 83 3.19 12.52 3.55
CA GLY A 83 1.75 12.58 3.23
C GLY A 83 1.25 11.51 2.25
N GLY A 84 2.14 10.94 1.42
CA GLY A 84 1.81 9.99 0.35
C GLY A 84 2.42 8.60 0.48
N GLN A 85 3.04 8.28 1.61
CA GLN A 85 3.85 7.07 1.82
C GLN A 85 3.11 5.77 1.50
N TYR A 86 1.80 5.69 1.76
CA TYR A 86 0.98 4.51 1.50
C TYR A 86 0.93 4.17 0.01
N GLN A 87 0.97 5.17 -0.88
CA GLN A 87 1.00 4.94 -2.31
C GLN A 87 2.32 4.33 -2.79
N LEU A 88 3.42 4.65 -2.09
CA LEU A 88 4.76 4.20 -2.43
C LEU A 88 5.20 2.95 -1.67
N TYR A 89 4.48 2.59 -0.60
CA TYR A 89 4.76 1.40 0.21
C TYR A 89 4.98 0.12 -0.62
N PRO A 90 4.17 -0.20 -1.66
CA PRO A 90 4.40 -1.39 -2.46
C PRO A 90 5.76 -1.40 -3.16
N LEU A 91 6.37 -0.23 -3.40
CA LEU A 91 7.66 -0.07 -4.05
C LEU A 91 8.81 0.14 -3.05
N THR A 92 8.57 0.75 -1.89
CA THR A 92 9.63 1.08 -0.91
C THR A 92 9.78 0.04 0.20
N PHE A 93 8.70 -0.66 0.55
CA PHE A 93 8.52 -1.52 1.73
C PHE A 93 8.73 -0.78 3.06
N LEU A 94 8.79 0.55 3.04
CA LEU A 94 8.95 1.38 4.23
C LEU A 94 7.58 1.72 4.79
N SER A 95 7.24 1.15 5.94
CA SER A 95 6.11 1.62 6.75
C SER A 95 6.55 2.80 7.63
N GLU A 96 5.61 3.58 8.19
CA GLU A 96 5.86 4.74 9.07
C GLU A 96 6.94 4.51 10.15
N HIS A 97 7.02 3.30 10.71
CA HIS A 97 7.96 2.94 11.78
C HIS A 97 9.27 2.31 11.29
N ALA A 98 9.39 1.97 10.01
CA ALA A 98 10.60 1.33 9.47
C ALA A 98 11.79 2.30 9.39
N GLU A 99 11.51 3.61 9.30
CA GLU A 99 12.52 4.66 9.17
C GLU A 99 13.28 4.94 10.48
N TRP A 100 12.68 4.63 11.63
CA TRP A 100 13.24 5.03 12.95
C TRP A 100 14.20 4.01 13.57
N ASN A 101 14.33 2.81 12.97
CA ASN A 101 15.04 1.68 13.59
C ASN A 101 16.42 1.37 12.98
N ARG A 102 16.86 2.05 11.92
CA ARG A 102 18.24 1.88 11.40
C ARG A 102 19.16 2.91 12.05
N GLY A 103 19.77 2.49 13.15
CA GLY A 103 20.72 3.31 13.92
C GLY A 103 21.91 3.72 13.09
N GLU A 104 22.00 5.01 12.76
CA GLU A 104 23.22 5.61 12.24
C GLU A 104 24.30 5.62 13.33
N GLY A 105 25.45 5.02 13.07
CA GLY A 105 26.64 5.22 13.89
C GLY A 105 27.20 6.64 13.71
N PHE A 106 27.90 7.18 14.72
CA PHE A 106 28.63 8.45 14.59
C PHE A 106 29.84 8.34 13.64
N GLU A 107 30.39 7.14 13.45
CA GLU A 107 31.65 6.91 12.72
C GLU A 107 31.47 6.75 11.19
N GLU A 108 30.26 6.39 10.71
CA GLU A 108 29.95 6.21 9.29
C GLU A 108 28.64 6.92 8.92
N PRO A 109 28.68 8.19 8.45
CA PRO A 109 27.48 8.89 7.99
C PRO A 109 26.93 8.25 6.72
N TYR A 110 25.60 8.02 6.70
CA TYR A 110 24.92 7.41 5.57
C TYR A 110 24.93 8.30 4.31
N LEU A 111 24.80 9.62 4.50
CA LEU A 111 24.78 10.56 3.39
C LEU A 111 26.14 10.66 2.69
N PRO A 112 26.19 10.68 1.35
CA PRO A 112 27.42 10.81 0.58
C PRO A 112 27.99 12.25 0.56
N TYR A 113 27.38 13.19 1.29
CA TYR A 113 27.68 14.62 1.21
C TYR A 113 28.41 15.14 2.44
N LYS A 114 29.56 15.77 2.22
CA LYS A 114 30.40 16.36 3.28
C LYS A 114 29.89 17.71 3.78
N ASP A 115 29.02 18.37 3.02
CA ASP A 115 28.47 19.71 3.31
C ASP A 115 27.04 19.69 3.84
N VAL A 116 26.52 18.50 4.20
CA VAL A 116 25.23 18.31 4.86
C VAL A 116 25.48 17.81 6.29
N ASP A 117 25.59 18.75 7.22
CA ASP A 117 25.98 18.46 8.61
C ASP A 117 24.79 17.99 9.48
N ARG A 118 25.02 17.00 10.34
CA ARG A 118 24.00 16.37 11.23
C ARG A 118 23.27 17.36 12.14
N LEU A 119 23.88 18.48 12.49
CA LEU A 119 23.32 19.50 13.37
C LEU A 119 22.50 20.56 12.61
N THR A 120 22.34 20.40 11.30
CA THR A 120 21.56 21.31 10.47
C THR A 120 20.15 20.78 10.20
N TRP A 121 19.19 21.68 10.04
CA TRP A 121 17.78 21.35 9.79
C TRP A 121 17.55 20.50 8.52
N MET A 122 18.50 20.52 7.58
CA MET A 122 18.40 19.85 6.29
C MET A 122 18.90 18.39 6.33
N TYR A 123 19.62 17.97 7.38
CA TYR A 123 20.18 16.62 7.45
C TYR A 123 19.09 15.56 7.43
N THR A 124 18.13 15.62 8.35
CA THR A 124 17.09 14.59 8.47
C THR A 124 16.24 14.44 7.19
N PRO A 125 15.74 15.53 6.58
CA PRO A 125 15.02 15.40 5.31
C PRO A 125 15.88 14.83 4.18
N THR A 126 17.16 15.25 4.08
CA THR A 126 18.08 14.73 3.06
C THR A 126 18.36 13.25 3.26
N LEU A 127 18.53 12.83 4.51
CA LEU A 127 18.72 11.44 4.88
C LEU A 127 17.51 10.58 4.48
N ARG A 128 16.30 10.99 4.86
CA ARG A 128 15.07 10.26 4.52
C ARG A 128 14.88 10.14 3.01
N VAL A 129 15.05 11.24 2.28
CA VAL A 129 14.97 11.21 0.81
C VAL A 129 16.05 10.30 0.22
N SER A 130 17.28 10.31 0.74
CA SER A 130 18.33 9.39 0.29
C SER A 130 17.92 7.93 0.50
N TYR A 131 17.37 7.57 1.66
CA TYR A 131 16.90 6.20 1.91
C TYR A 131 15.75 5.79 0.97
N ILE A 132 14.79 6.68 0.73
CA ILE A 132 13.68 6.42 -0.19
C ILE A 132 14.21 6.17 -1.60
N LEU A 133 15.11 7.04 -2.07
CA LEU A 133 15.75 6.87 -3.37
C LEU A 133 16.54 5.57 -3.43
N ASP A 134 17.30 5.22 -2.40
CA ASP A 134 18.06 3.98 -2.38
C ASP A 134 17.15 2.73 -2.34
N ARG A 135 15.96 2.82 -1.76
CA ARG A 135 14.93 1.77 -1.81
C ARG A 135 14.32 1.62 -3.19
N LEU A 136 14.13 2.71 -3.92
CA LEU A 136 13.50 2.70 -5.24
C LEU A 136 14.50 2.38 -6.35
N TYR A 137 15.71 2.88 -6.22
CA TYR A 137 16.66 3.09 -7.32
C TYR A 137 18.07 2.56 -7.05
N GLY A 138 18.28 1.90 -5.90
CA GLY A 138 19.53 1.26 -5.55
C GLY A 138 20.56 2.18 -4.89
N PRO A 139 21.68 1.60 -4.42
CA PRO A 139 22.66 2.32 -3.60
C PRO A 139 23.14 3.64 -4.20
N ASN A 140 23.19 4.68 -3.36
CA ASN A 140 23.69 6.02 -3.71
C ASN A 140 22.89 6.70 -4.85
N ALA A 141 21.59 6.42 -4.96
CA ALA A 141 20.75 6.98 -6.02
C ALA A 141 20.67 8.52 -5.96
N ILE A 142 20.75 9.11 -4.77
CA ILE A 142 20.72 10.57 -4.61
C ILE A 142 21.87 11.29 -5.35
N ALA A 143 23.01 10.62 -5.56
CA ALA A 143 24.14 11.19 -6.29
C ALA A 143 23.88 11.36 -7.80
N GLN A 144 22.85 10.69 -8.35
CA GLN A 144 22.39 10.94 -9.72
C GLN A 144 21.60 12.26 -9.83
N VAL A 145 21.10 12.77 -8.70
CA VAL A 145 20.45 14.09 -8.61
C VAL A 145 21.51 15.16 -8.32
N PHE A 146 22.34 14.93 -7.30
CA PHE A 146 23.41 15.86 -6.91
C PHE A 146 24.78 15.16 -6.97
N PRO A 147 25.48 15.23 -8.12
CA PRO A 147 26.75 14.52 -8.29
C PRO A 147 27.89 15.04 -7.40
N GLY A 148 28.72 14.12 -6.94
CA GLY A 148 29.93 14.39 -6.16
C GLY A 148 29.71 14.33 -4.64
N GLU A 149 30.75 14.71 -3.87
CA GLU A 149 30.71 14.68 -2.40
C GLU A 149 30.11 15.95 -1.77
N GLN A 150 29.56 16.86 -2.57
CA GLN A 150 28.96 18.11 -2.10
C GLN A 150 27.57 18.30 -2.70
N MET A 151 26.54 18.38 -1.85
CA MET A 151 25.16 18.65 -2.26
C MET A 151 24.96 20.11 -2.65
N LYS A 152 25.76 21.04 -2.08
CA LYS A 152 25.58 22.49 -2.17
C LYS A 152 24.17 22.92 -1.77
N PRO A 153 23.77 22.70 -0.50
CA PRO A 153 22.37 22.80 -0.06
C PRO A 153 21.73 24.18 -0.25
N ASN A 154 22.53 25.25 -0.28
CA ASN A 154 22.07 26.63 -0.47
C ASN A 154 22.04 27.07 -1.95
N GLN A 155 22.49 26.23 -2.87
CA GLN A 155 22.39 26.49 -4.30
C GLN A 155 20.92 26.41 -4.74
N ALA A 156 20.50 27.27 -5.67
CA ALA A 156 19.21 27.16 -6.33
C ALA A 156 19.09 25.81 -7.05
N ILE A 157 17.96 25.13 -6.89
CA ILE A 157 17.67 23.86 -7.56
C ILE A 157 17.20 24.13 -8.99
N THR A 158 17.66 23.31 -9.93
CA THR A 158 17.15 23.35 -11.32
C THR A 158 15.85 22.56 -11.46
N HIS A 159 15.11 22.81 -12.52
CA HIS A 159 13.93 22.02 -12.90
C HIS A 159 14.27 20.55 -13.15
N GLU A 160 15.42 20.25 -13.76
CA GLU A 160 15.90 18.87 -13.94
C GLU A 160 16.17 18.15 -12.61
N GLU A 161 16.86 18.81 -11.67
CA GLU A 161 17.14 18.26 -10.34
C GLU A 161 15.84 18.01 -9.57
N ALA A 162 14.90 18.97 -9.62
CA ALA A 162 13.59 18.83 -9.02
C ALA A 162 12.82 17.64 -9.62
N ALA A 163 12.83 17.49 -10.94
CA ALA A 163 12.15 16.40 -11.63
C ALA A 163 12.72 15.01 -11.26
N LYS A 164 14.05 14.88 -11.14
CA LYS A 164 14.69 13.63 -10.68
C LYS A 164 14.36 13.23 -9.24
N LEU A 165 13.92 14.17 -8.41
CA LEU A 165 13.35 13.84 -7.09
C LEU A 165 11.87 13.49 -7.23
N MET A 166 11.10 14.29 -7.97
CA MET A 166 9.65 14.09 -8.14
C MET A 166 9.28 12.81 -8.87
N GLN A 167 10.16 12.26 -9.71
CA GLN A 167 9.90 10.99 -10.43
C GLN A 167 9.56 9.82 -9.50
N MET A 168 9.93 9.89 -8.21
CA MET A 168 9.61 8.84 -7.24
C MET A 168 8.11 8.59 -7.11
N PHE A 169 7.30 9.61 -7.43
CA PHE A 169 5.84 9.55 -7.41
C PHE A 169 5.24 9.10 -8.75
N THR A 170 6.06 8.68 -9.72
CA THR A 170 5.63 8.28 -11.07
C THR A 170 5.99 6.82 -11.35
N MET A 171 5.39 6.23 -12.38
CA MET A 171 5.77 4.91 -12.90
C MET A 171 6.98 4.95 -13.84
N THR A 172 7.74 6.04 -13.93
CA THR A 172 8.91 6.04 -14.82
C THR A 172 9.95 5.06 -14.30
N GLY A 173 10.31 4.12 -15.15
CA GLY A 173 11.39 3.17 -14.91
C GLY A 173 12.76 3.70 -15.27
N ASP A 174 12.89 4.94 -15.77
CA ASP A 174 14.17 5.52 -16.22
C ASP A 174 14.27 7.01 -15.88
N SER A 175 15.32 7.39 -15.14
CA SER A 175 15.52 8.77 -14.70
C SER A 175 16.07 9.71 -15.73
N GLN A 176 16.60 9.20 -16.84
CA GLN A 176 16.92 10.07 -17.97
C GLN A 176 15.66 10.78 -18.49
N LYS A 177 14.48 10.20 -18.24
CA LYS A 177 13.18 10.74 -18.66
C LYS A 177 12.43 11.49 -17.58
N ALA A 178 13.06 11.75 -16.42
CA ALA A 178 12.40 12.36 -15.28
C ALA A 178 11.75 13.71 -15.63
N TRP A 179 12.46 14.55 -16.39
CA TRP A 179 11.96 15.85 -16.81
C TRP A 179 10.75 15.74 -17.75
N GLU A 180 10.84 14.90 -18.78
CA GLU A 180 9.72 14.71 -19.70
C GLU A 180 8.49 14.14 -18.99
N GLU A 181 8.70 13.20 -18.07
CA GLU A 181 7.62 12.59 -17.29
C GLU A 181 6.92 13.64 -16.41
N VAL A 182 7.67 14.38 -15.59
CA VAL A 182 7.14 15.41 -14.69
C VAL A 182 6.42 16.52 -15.48
N LYS A 183 6.97 16.90 -16.64
CA LYS A 183 6.32 17.85 -17.56
C LYS A 183 5.05 17.28 -18.17
N SER A 184 5.01 15.99 -18.50
CA SER A 184 3.81 15.32 -19.03
C SER A 184 2.68 15.20 -18.00
N TRP A 185 2.99 15.25 -16.70
CA TRP A 185 2.02 15.35 -15.61
C TRP A 185 1.60 16.79 -15.33
N GLY A 186 2.23 17.78 -15.98
CA GLY A 186 1.95 19.19 -15.76
C GLY A 186 2.37 19.67 -14.37
N TRP A 187 3.29 18.98 -13.70
CA TRP A 187 3.75 19.39 -12.37
C TRP A 187 4.73 20.55 -12.44
N LEU A 188 5.65 20.53 -13.41
CA LEU A 188 6.56 21.62 -13.74
C LEU A 188 6.42 22.02 -15.21
N GLU A 189 6.73 23.28 -15.51
CA GLU A 189 6.67 23.91 -16.83
C GLU A 189 7.99 24.63 -17.10
N GLY A 190 8.29 24.97 -18.36
CA GLY A 190 9.54 25.65 -18.73
C GLY A 190 10.58 24.73 -19.37
N GLU A 191 11.86 25.06 -19.15
CA GLU A 191 13.05 24.34 -19.63
C GLU A 191 13.79 23.65 -18.47
N SER A 192 14.45 22.52 -18.74
CA SER A 192 15.10 21.71 -17.68
C SER A 192 16.21 22.44 -16.92
N THR A 193 16.83 23.45 -17.54
CA THR A 193 17.91 24.26 -16.95
C THR A 193 17.42 25.43 -16.10
N ASP A 194 16.12 25.71 -16.10
CA ASP A 194 15.55 26.83 -15.35
C ASP A 194 15.70 26.60 -13.83
N LEU A 195 15.82 27.69 -13.08
CA LEU A 195 15.87 27.66 -11.62
C LEU A 195 14.45 27.65 -11.06
N LEU A 196 14.16 26.70 -10.18
CA LEU A 196 12.83 26.54 -9.59
C LEU A 196 12.52 27.69 -8.61
N LYS A 197 11.42 28.40 -8.82
CA LYS A 197 10.92 29.41 -7.87
C LYS A 197 10.13 28.76 -6.74
N ARG A 198 10.12 29.37 -5.55
CA ARG A 198 9.32 28.86 -4.40
C ARG A 198 7.82 28.78 -4.72
N GLY A 199 7.29 29.76 -5.46
CA GLY A 199 5.88 29.77 -5.88
C GLY A 199 5.54 28.62 -6.84
N GLU A 200 6.46 28.31 -7.76
CA GLU A 200 6.34 27.17 -8.68
C GLU A 200 6.38 25.84 -7.91
N ALA A 201 7.33 25.69 -6.99
CA ALA A 201 7.44 24.50 -6.15
C ALA A 201 6.17 24.27 -5.31
N ALA A 202 5.55 25.34 -4.80
CA ALA A 202 4.28 25.25 -4.08
C ALA A 202 3.13 24.78 -4.99
N ALA A 203 3.07 25.28 -6.22
CA ALA A 203 2.06 24.83 -7.20
C ALA A 203 2.28 23.37 -7.63
N ALA A 204 3.53 22.97 -7.84
CA ALA A 204 3.89 21.59 -8.16
C ALA A 204 3.54 20.63 -7.01
N ALA A 205 3.87 21.00 -5.77
CA ALA A 205 3.52 20.22 -4.57
C ALA A 205 2.00 20.07 -4.39
N ASP A 206 1.24 21.12 -4.66
CA ASP A 206 -0.21 21.12 -4.60
C ASP A 206 -0.84 20.16 -5.63
N ARG A 207 -0.38 20.21 -6.88
CA ARG A 207 -0.78 19.25 -7.93
C ARG A 207 -0.43 17.81 -7.53
N LEU A 208 0.76 17.62 -6.95
CA LEU A 208 1.21 16.31 -6.50
C LEU A 208 0.40 15.79 -5.30
N MET A 209 0.02 16.64 -4.35
CA MET A 209 -0.89 16.24 -3.26
C MET A 209 -2.23 15.75 -3.82
N THR A 210 -2.81 16.45 -4.80
CA THR A 210 -4.04 15.98 -5.47
C THR A 210 -3.82 14.62 -6.13
N TYR A 211 -2.71 14.44 -6.85
CA TYR A 211 -2.36 13.16 -7.47
C TYR A 211 -2.25 12.02 -6.45
N LEU A 212 -1.60 12.28 -5.30
CA LEU A 212 -1.38 11.30 -4.22
C LEU A 212 -2.66 10.99 -3.40
N LEU A 213 -3.75 11.74 -3.59
CA LEU A 213 -5.03 11.48 -2.92
C LEU A 213 -6.01 10.67 -3.79
N GLN A 214 -5.78 10.57 -5.10
CA GLN A 214 -6.74 9.98 -6.04
C GLN A 214 -6.56 8.47 -6.19
N ASP A 215 -5.57 8.05 -6.98
CA ASP A 215 -5.31 6.64 -7.30
C ASP A 215 -3.85 6.29 -7.00
N THR A 216 -3.60 5.04 -6.59
CA THR A 216 -2.25 4.52 -6.36
C THR A 216 -1.44 4.46 -7.65
N ILE A 217 -0.12 4.61 -7.57
CA ILE A 217 0.81 4.53 -8.73
C ILE A 217 0.70 3.21 -9.50
N LEU A 218 0.31 2.11 -8.85
CA LEU A 218 -0.03 0.83 -9.49
C LEU A 218 -1.51 0.49 -9.27
N PRO A 219 -2.44 1.09 -10.04
CA PRO A 219 -3.88 0.93 -9.80
C PRO A 219 -4.38 -0.52 -9.83
N LEU A 220 -3.79 -1.41 -10.63
CA LEU A 220 -4.18 -2.82 -10.74
C LEU A 220 -3.42 -3.74 -9.79
N LEU A 221 -2.49 -3.23 -8.97
CA LEU A 221 -1.80 -4.03 -7.97
C LEU A 221 -2.71 -4.33 -6.78
N ASP A 222 -2.91 -5.62 -6.51
CA ASP A 222 -3.77 -6.17 -5.45
C ASP A 222 -3.07 -7.38 -4.81
N TYR A 223 -1.96 -7.11 -4.13
CA TYR A 223 -1.08 -8.17 -3.60
C TYR A 223 -1.68 -8.89 -2.37
N ASP A 224 -2.63 -8.27 -1.67
CA ASP A 224 -3.34 -8.85 -0.52
C ASP A 224 -4.73 -9.40 -0.88
N GLY A 225 -5.20 -9.17 -2.11
CA GLY A 225 -6.48 -9.67 -2.61
C GLY A 225 -7.71 -8.95 -2.03
N SER A 226 -7.51 -7.81 -1.37
CA SER A 226 -8.57 -7.05 -0.71
C SER A 226 -9.10 -5.88 -1.54
N LYS A 227 -8.37 -5.45 -2.58
CA LYS A 227 -8.68 -4.24 -3.34
C LYS A 227 -9.84 -4.42 -4.32
N PHE A 228 -10.00 -5.62 -4.88
CA PHE A 228 -10.99 -5.89 -5.94
C PHE A 228 -12.06 -6.93 -5.54
N PRO A 229 -13.31 -6.80 -6.02
CA PRO A 229 -13.84 -5.72 -6.87
C PRO A 229 -13.93 -4.39 -6.13
N MET A 230 -13.52 -3.31 -6.80
CA MET A 230 -13.61 -1.95 -6.30
C MET A 230 -15.06 -1.46 -6.39
N VAL A 231 -15.56 -0.88 -5.30
CA VAL A 231 -16.85 -0.19 -5.24
C VAL A 231 -16.64 1.24 -4.76
N PRO A 232 -17.55 2.19 -5.05
CA PRO A 232 -17.37 3.59 -4.65
C PRO A 232 -17.29 3.73 -3.13
N GLU A 233 -16.43 4.64 -2.67
CA GLU A 233 -16.40 5.04 -1.27
C GLU A 233 -17.68 5.83 -0.93
N ILE A 234 -18.28 5.49 0.21
CA ILE A 234 -19.48 6.16 0.73
C ILE A 234 -19.05 7.29 1.66
N GLN A 235 -19.26 8.54 1.23
CA GLN A 235 -18.86 9.73 1.98
C GLN A 235 -19.71 9.97 3.24
N GLU A 236 -21.03 9.74 3.15
CA GLU A 236 -21.97 9.88 4.26
C GLU A 236 -22.63 8.53 4.53
N LEU A 237 -22.12 7.81 5.54
CA LEU A 237 -22.57 6.47 5.91
C LEU A 237 -23.87 6.49 6.74
N PHE A 238 -24.09 7.57 7.50
CA PHE A 238 -25.20 7.70 8.44
C PHE A 238 -26.09 8.93 8.12
N PRO A 239 -26.66 9.04 6.90
CA PRO A 239 -27.57 10.13 6.59
C PRO A 239 -28.91 9.94 7.31
N LEU A 240 -29.64 11.04 7.46
CA LEU A 240 -31.02 11.00 7.97
C LEU A 240 -32.04 10.64 6.88
N PHE A 241 -31.63 10.54 5.61
CA PHE A 241 -32.45 10.28 4.40
C PHE A 241 -33.51 11.34 4.07
N VAL A 242 -33.94 12.13 5.04
CA VAL A 242 -34.81 13.29 4.88
C VAL A 242 -34.31 14.45 5.73
N THR A 243 -34.69 15.67 5.36
CA THR A 243 -34.38 16.86 6.15
C THR A 243 -35.47 17.11 7.20
N TYR A 244 -35.07 17.24 8.46
CA TYR A 244 -35.98 17.57 9.56
C TYR A 244 -35.87 19.05 9.95
N THR A 245 -37.00 19.67 10.28
CA THR A 245 -37.03 21.02 10.84
C THR A 245 -36.67 21.04 12.33
N ASP A 246 -36.53 22.22 12.93
CA ASP A 246 -36.31 22.35 14.38
C ASP A 246 -37.50 21.82 15.21
N SER A 247 -38.72 21.96 14.69
CA SER A 247 -39.93 21.44 15.32
C SER A 247 -40.23 20.02 14.85
N LYS A 248 -39.64 19.04 15.52
CA LYS A 248 -39.81 17.61 15.21
C LYS A 248 -41.02 17.01 15.95
N THR A 249 -41.79 16.17 15.26
CA THR A 249 -42.81 15.29 15.86
C THR A 249 -42.16 14.27 16.80
N SER A 250 -42.97 13.55 17.58
CA SER A 250 -42.46 12.51 18.49
C SER A 250 -41.70 11.42 17.72
N ASP A 251 -42.24 10.98 16.59
CA ASP A 251 -41.66 9.92 15.77
C ASP A 251 -40.37 10.38 15.08
N GLU A 252 -40.33 11.62 14.60
CA GLU A 252 -39.10 12.20 14.03
C GLU A 252 -37.99 12.35 15.07
N LYS A 253 -38.33 12.72 16.32
CA LYS A 253 -37.36 12.76 17.42
C LYS A 253 -36.85 11.36 17.75
N MET A 254 -37.75 10.38 17.80
CA MET A 254 -37.39 8.98 18.04
C MET A 254 -36.41 8.47 16.99
N TYR A 255 -36.70 8.71 15.70
CA TYR A 255 -35.82 8.35 14.60
C TYR A 255 -34.45 9.05 14.68
N VAL A 256 -34.44 10.38 14.82
CA VAL A 256 -33.18 11.15 14.89
C VAL A 256 -32.32 10.68 16.05
N ASN A 257 -32.90 10.51 17.24
CA ASN A 257 -32.17 10.02 18.41
C ASN A 257 -31.59 8.62 18.18
N ALA A 258 -32.32 7.74 17.51
CA ALA A 258 -31.83 6.40 17.17
C ALA A 258 -30.63 6.45 16.21
N VAL A 259 -30.71 7.29 15.17
CA VAL A 259 -29.58 7.49 14.23
C VAL A 259 -28.37 8.09 14.93
N GLU A 260 -28.56 9.08 15.81
CA GLU A 260 -27.46 9.67 16.56
C GLU A 260 -26.80 8.68 17.51
N ALA A 261 -27.58 7.83 18.17
CA ALA A 261 -27.06 6.76 19.02
C ALA A 261 -26.22 5.76 18.21
N ILE A 262 -26.70 5.28 17.06
CA ILE A 262 -25.96 4.37 16.18
C ILE A 262 -24.67 5.03 15.68
N ARG A 263 -24.75 6.26 15.19
CA ARG A 263 -23.60 7.04 14.70
C ARG A 263 -22.52 7.22 15.76
N ASN A 264 -22.91 7.41 17.02
CA ASN A 264 -22.01 7.64 18.14
C ASN A 264 -21.57 6.34 18.85
N HIS A 265 -22.04 5.16 18.38
CA HIS A 265 -21.86 3.87 19.07
C HIS A 265 -22.42 3.85 20.51
N GLU A 266 -23.54 4.54 20.71
CA GLU A 266 -24.31 4.63 21.95
C GLU A 266 -25.66 3.90 21.81
N ASP A 267 -25.85 3.13 20.74
CA ASP A 267 -27.05 2.34 20.50
C ASP A 267 -27.23 1.21 21.52
N THR A 268 -28.48 0.89 21.80
CA THR A 268 -28.92 -0.15 22.74
C THR A 268 -30.04 -0.99 22.11
N ASP A 269 -30.43 -2.09 22.76
CA ASP A 269 -31.60 -2.87 22.30
C ASP A 269 -32.87 -1.98 22.18
N ASP A 270 -33.03 -1.01 23.08
CA ASP A 270 -34.15 -0.05 23.03
C ASP A 270 -34.12 0.85 21.77
N THR A 271 -32.92 1.16 21.27
CA THR A 271 -32.73 1.93 20.03
C THR A 271 -33.37 1.20 18.83
N TYR A 272 -33.13 -0.11 18.72
CA TYR A 272 -33.69 -0.91 17.63
C TYR A 272 -35.18 -1.20 17.84
N LEU A 273 -35.65 -1.37 19.08
CA LEU A 273 -37.08 -1.47 19.39
C LEU A 273 -37.84 -0.19 18.98
N ASP A 274 -37.24 0.98 19.15
CA ASP A 274 -37.82 2.24 18.68
C ASP A 274 -37.90 2.30 17.15
N LEU A 275 -36.86 1.85 16.44
CA LEU A 275 -36.91 1.74 14.97
C LEU A 275 -37.98 0.74 14.50
N GLU A 276 -38.17 -0.40 15.17
CA GLU A 276 -39.24 -1.36 14.86
C GLU A 276 -40.66 -0.76 15.05
N LYS A 277 -40.85 0.06 16.08
CA LYS A 277 -42.11 0.80 16.28
C LYS A 277 -42.35 1.78 15.13
N LEU A 278 -41.32 2.48 14.68
CA LEU A 278 -41.42 3.41 13.55
C LEU A 278 -41.73 2.68 12.23
N ALA A 279 -41.14 1.50 12.02
CA ALA A 279 -41.42 0.66 10.85
C ALA A 279 -42.90 0.25 10.80
N SER A 280 -43.51 -0.03 11.95
CA SER A 280 -44.91 -0.47 12.04
C SER A 280 -45.95 0.66 12.03
N ASN A 281 -45.57 1.90 12.38
CA ASN A 281 -46.52 3.01 12.60
C ASN A 281 -46.70 3.99 11.42
N SER A 282 -46.46 3.57 10.17
CA SER A 282 -46.60 4.44 8.98
C SER A 282 -45.73 5.72 9.01
N PHE A 283 -44.60 5.68 9.73
CA PHE A 283 -43.61 6.76 9.69
C PHE A 283 -43.15 7.01 8.24
N SER A 284 -42.98 8.25 7.82
CA SER A 284 -42.75 8.56 6.40
C SER A 284 -41.37 8.11 5.89
N ASN A 285 -40.33 8.20 6.72
CA ASN A 285 -38.96 7.87 6.33
C ASN A 285 -38.69 6.35 6.47
N GLN A 286 -39.40 5.54 5.68
CA GLN A 286 -39.23 4.09 5.67
C GLN A 286 -37.87 3.65 5.12
N ILE A 287 -37.26 4.44 4.22
CA ILE A 287 -35.90 4.19 3.71
C ILE A 287 -34.93 4.15 4.90
N GLY A 288 -34.93 5.21 5.70
CA GLY A 288 -34.05 5.35 6.84
C GLY A 288 -34.31 4.30 7.91
N VAL A 289 -35.57 4.06 8.29
CA VAL A 289 -35.89 3.08 9.34
C VAL A 289 -35.38 1.69 9.00
N HIS A 290 -35.69 1.19 7.80
CA HIS A 290 -35.24 -0.13 7.37
C HIS A 290 -33.73 -0.20 7.13
N PHE A 291 -33.12 0.90 6.67
CA PHE A 291 -31.66 0.99 6.59
C PHE A 291 -31.04 0.80 7.97
N TYR A 292 -31.45 1.53 9.02
CA TYR A 292 -30.83 1.40 10.34
C TYR A 292 -31.20 0.10 11.08
N LEU A 293 -32.37 -0.49 10.80
CA LEU A 293 -32.71 -1.81 11.32
C LEU A 293 -31.75 -2.90 10.82
N SER A 294 -31.21 -2.78 9.60
CA SER A 294 -30.23 -3.74 9.08
C SER A 294 -28.87 -3.70 9.78
N TRP A 295 -28.61 -2.70 10.62
CA TRP A 295 -27.36 -2.53 11.36
C TRP A 295 -27.40 -3.19 12.74
N ASN A 296 -28.54 -3.77 13.14
CA ASN A 296 -28.70 -4.38 14.44
C ASN A 296 -27.72 -5.56 14.64
N PRO A 297 -26.73 -5.44 15.56
CA PRO A 297 -25.73 -6.48 15.76
C PRO A 297 -26.29 -7.73 16.45
N SER A 298 -27.47 -7.63 17.07
CA SER A 298 -28.16 -8.72 17.77
C SER A 298 -29.02 -9.58 16.84
N THR A 299 -29.18 -9.16 15.58
CA THR A 299 -30.05 -9.79 14.59
C THR A 299 -29.24 -10.67 13.62
N PRO A 300 -29.75 -11.85 13.20
CA PRO A 300 -29.08 -12.67 12.18
C PRO A 300 -28.85 -11.90 10.87
N LEU A 301 -27.71 -12.13 10.21
CA LEU A 301 -27.38 -11.47 8.93
C LEU A 301 -28.46 -11.66 7.85
N THR A 302 -29.18 -12.78 7.86
CA THR A 302 -30.29 -13.03 6.93
C THR A 302 -31.45 -12.06 7.12
N ASP A 303 -31.73 -11.70 8.37
CA ASP A 303 -32.83 -10.80 8.72
C ASP A 303 -32.38 -9.34 8.51
N ASN A 304 -31.13 -9.01 8.83
CA ASN A 304 -30.52 -7.73 8.48
C ASN A 304 -30.54 -7.50 6.97
N LEU A 305 -30.23 -8.53 6.16
CA LEU A 305 -30.33 -8.47 4.71
C LEU A 305 -31.77 -8.19 4.24
N GLU A 306 -32.77 -8.77 4.89
CA GLU A 306 -34.18 -8.50 4.59
C GLU A 306 -34.54 -7.03 4.84
N GLU A 307 -34.11 -6.47 5.98
CA GLU A 307 -34.28 -5.05 6.29
C GLU A 307 -33.54 -4.15 5.29
N ALA A 308 -32.32 -4.52 4.88
CA ALA A 308 -31.59 -3.80 3.84
C ALA A 308 -32.38 -3.80 2.50
N PHE A 309 -33.00 -4.91 2.10
CA PHE A 309 -33.86 -4.93 0.92
C PHE A 309 -35.15 -4.13 1.08
N ARG A 310 -35.77 -4.13 2.28
CA ARG A 310 -36.94 -3.28 2.56
C ARG A 310 -36.64 -1.80 2.41
N SER A 311 -35.41 -1.37 2.74
CA SER A 311 -34.97 0.01 2.51
C SER A 311 -34.94 0.37 1.01
N ILE A 312 -34.48 -0.55 0.15
CA ILE A 312 -34.50 -0.39 -1.31
C ILE A 312 -35.94 -0.42 -1.84
N ASP A 313 -36.80 -1.30 -1.30
CA ASP A 313 -38.22 -1.32 -1.64
C ASP A 313 -38.89 0.02 -1.33
N ALA A 314 -38.60 0.62 -0.17
CA ALA A 314 -39.09 1.94 0.21
C ALA A 314 -38.59 3.04 -0.73
N TYR A 315 -37.32 2.99 -1.15
CA TYR A 315 -36.76 3.91 -2.13
C TYR A 315 -37.57 3.94 -3.43
N PHE A 316 -37.88 2.75 -3.99
CA PHE A 316 -38.67 2.66 -5.22
C PHE A 316 -40.16 3.01 -5.03
N GLN A 317 -40.68 3.04 -3.80
CA GLN A 317 -42.04 3.47 -3.51
C GLN A 317 -42.17 5.01 -3.44
N ASP A 318 -41.13 5.71 -2.99
CA ASP A 318 -41.12 7.17 -2.83
C ASP A 318 -41.11 7.92 -4.18
N LYS A 319 -40.67 7.24 -5.26
CA LYS A 319 -40.59 7.75 -6.64
C LYS A 319 -39.70 8.98 -6.83
N ILE A 320 -38.86 9.31 -5.83
CA ILE A 320 -37.83 10.35 -5.92
C ILE A 320 -36.52 9.70 -6.36
N ILE A 321 -35.91 10.24 -7.41
CA ILE A 321 -34.62 9.76 -7.93
C ILE A 321 -33.49 10.41 -7.13
N LEU A 322 -32.82 9.62 -6.29
CA LEU A 322 -31.66 10.01 -5.50
C LEU A 322 -30.54 8.98 -5.68
N PRO A 323 -29.67 9.14 -6.70
CA PRO A 323 -28.63 8.16 -7.03
C PRO A 323 -27.69 7.83 -5.86
N ASP A 324 -27.34 8.84 -5.04
CA ASP A 324 -26.49 8.66 -3.86
C ASP A 324 -27.16 7.82 -2.77
N THR A 325 -28.47 7.98 -2.58
CA THR A 325 -29.24 7.16 -1.67
C THR A 325 -29.26 5.71 -2.17
N LEU A 326 -29.62 5.47 -3.44
CA LEU A 326 -29.63 4.10 -3.97
C LEU A 326 -28.24 3.44 -3.91
N ARG A 327 -27.17 4.22 -4.10
CA ARG A 327 -25.78 3.75 -3.95
C ARG A 327 -25.51 3.29 -2.52
N LEU A 328 -25.85 4.10 -1.52
CA LEU A 328 -25.71 3.73 -0.10
C LEU A 328 -26.50 2.47 0.25
N LEU A 329 -27.75 2.36 -0.21
CA LEU A 329 -28.58 1.19 0.07
C LEU A 329 -28.02 -0.08 -0.61
N SER A 330 -27.52 0.05 -1.84
CA SER A 330 -26.88 -1.04 -2.58
C SER A 330 -25.56 -1.47 -1.92
N ALA A 331 -24.78 -0.51 -1.40
CA ALA A 331 -23.56 -0.76 -0.63
C ALA A 331 -23.86 -1.60 0.63
N ASN A 332 -24.89 -1.22 1.39
CA ASN A 332 -25.30 -1.94 2.60
C ASN A 332 -25.70 -3.40 2.29
N VAL A 333 -26.47 -3.63 1.22
CA VAL A 333 -26.78 -5.00 0.76
C VAL A 333 -25.51 -5.77 0.37
N TYR A 334 -24.59 -5.14 -0.35
CA TYR A 334 -23.33 -5.74 -0.75
C TYR A 334 -22.45 -6.11 0.45
N ASP A 335 -22.34 -5.23 1.45
CA ASP A 335 -21.53 -5.46 2.65
C ASP A 335 -22.06 -6.64 3.48
N ILE A 336 -23.38 -6.74 3.65
CA ILE A 336 -24.00 -7.90 4.31
C ILE A 336 -23.75 -9.18 3.48
N ALA A 337 -23.83 -9.09 2.15
CA ALA A 337 -23.53 -10.22 1.26
C ALA A 337 -22.08 -10.70 1.37
N LEU A 338 -21.10 -9.79 1.52
CA LEU A 338 -19.70 -10.15 1.76
C LEU A 338 -19.54 -10.92 3.08
N GLN A 339 -20.22 -10.50 4.14
CA GLN A 339 -20.17 -11.18 5.44
C GLN A 339 -20.76 -12.59 5.39
N MET A 340 -21.90 -12.75 4.70
CA MET A 340 -22.55 -14.05 4.51
C MET A 340 -21.73 -14.96 3.58
N GLY A 341 -21.29 -14.41 2.45
CA GLY A 341 -20.57 -15.12 1.40
C GLY A 341 -19.15 -15.54 1.76
N ALA A 342 -18.57 -14.95 2.81
CA ALA A 342 -17.32 -15.43 3.40
C ALA A 342 -17.43 -16.87 3.95
N ASN A 343 -18.65 -17.31 4.31
CA ASN A 343 -18.90 -18.66 4.80
C ASN A 343 -19.50 -19.59 3.73
N ASP A 344 -20.31 -19.05 2.82
CA ASP A 344 -20.96 -19.80 1.74
C ASP A 344 -21.07 -18.94 0.47
N SER A 345 -20.25 -19.23 -0.55
CA SER A 345 -20.24 -18.47 -1.80
C SER A 345 -21.56 -18.54 -2.58
N ALA A 346 -22.43 -19.53 -2.31
CA ALA A 346 -23.76 -19.62 -2.92
C ALA A 346 -24.69 -18.47 -2.49
N GLU A 347 -24.39 -17.78 -1.37
CA GLU A 347 -25.15 -16.60 -0.94
C GLU A 347 -25.03 -15.44 -1.92
N TYR A 348 -23.87 -15.27 -2.59
CA TYR A 348 -23.69 -14.21 -3.58
C TYR A 348 -24.70 -14.31 -4.73
N GLU A 349 -24.96 -15.51 -5.24
CA GLU A 349 -25.94 -15.72 -6.32
C GLU A 349 -27.37 -15.37 -5.89
N LYS A 350 -27.74 -15.70 -4.64
CA LYS A 350 -29.08 -15.40 -4.10
C LYS A 350 -29.28 -13.90 -3.97
N VAL A 351 -28.31 -13.20 -3.38
CA VAL A 351 -28.36 -11.73 -3.23
C VAL A 351 -28.35 -11.06 -4.61
N LEU A 352 -27.45 -11.47 -5.50
CA LEU A 352 -27.37 -10.97 -6.87
C LEU A 352 -28.72 -11.08 -7.59
N LYS A 353 -29.38 -12.23 -7.52
CA LYS A 353 -30.67 -12.43 -8.18
C LYS A 353 -31.74 -11.47 -7.67
N ARG A 354 -31.81 -11.24 -6.35
CA ARG A 354 -32.79 -10.32 -5.76
C ARG A 354 -32.45 -8.87 -6.09
N LEU A 355 -31.20 -8.47 -5.96
CA LEU A 355 -30.75 -7.10 -6.25
C LEU A 355 -30.93 -6.75 -7.74
N ALA A 356 -30.63 -7.70 -8.64
CA ALA A 356 -30.82 -7.51 -10.08
C ALA A 356 -32.28 -7.29 -10.49
N ALA A 357 -33.27 -7.70 -9.67
CA ALA A 357 -34.68 -7.48 -9.99
C ALA A 357 -35.05 -5.99 -10.04
N TYR A 358 -34.34 -5.15 -9.29
CA TYR A 358 -34.54 -3.69 -9.29
C TYR A 358 -34.02 -3.02 -10.56
N GLU A 359 -33.11 -3.65 -11.30
CA GLU A 359 -32.54 -3.08 -12.53
C GLU A 359 -33.61 -2.75 -13.58
N SER A 360 -34.66 -3.56 -13.67
CA SER A 360 -35.80 -3.33 -14.58
C SER A 360 -36.63 -2.06 -14.27
N LYS A 361 -36.49 -1.51 -13.07
CA LYS A 361 -37.17 -0.27 -12.64
C LYS A 361 -36.37 0.98 -12.99
N LEU A 362 -35.12 0.81 -13.41
CA LEU A 362 -34.17 1.89 -13.66
C LEU A 362 -34.03 2.13 -15.17
N LYS A 363 -33.78 3.38 -15.53
CA LYS A 363 -33.41 3.73 -16.90
C LYS A 363 -31.92 3.49 -17.08
N GLN A 364 -31.54 2.69 -18.07
CA GLN A 364 -30.14 2.43 -18.40
C GLN A 364 -29.37 3.74 -18.71
N ASP A 365 -28.08 3.75 -18.40
CA ASP A 365 -27.14 4.87 -18.61
C ASP A 365 -27.43 6.14 -17.79
N THR A 366 -28.20 6.04 -16.69
CA THR A 366 -28.34 7.11 -15.69
C THR A 366 -27.42 6.90 -14.51
N GLU A 367 -27.09 7.96 -13.78
CA GLU A 367 -26.33 7.89 -12.51
C GLU A 367 -27.02 6.96 -11.50
N GLU A 368 -28.36 6.98 -11.46
CA GLU A 368 -29.15 6.09 -10.60
C GLU A 368 -28.97 4.61 -10.98
N TRP A 369 -28.95 4.28 -12.28
CA TRP A 369 -28.69 2.92 -12.72
C TRP A 369 -27.24 2.49 -12.41
N GLU A 370 -26.27 3.37 -12.60
CA GLU A 370 -24.85 3.12 -12.29
C GLU A 370 -24.63 2.84 -10.80
N SER A 371 -25.33 3.55 -9.91
CA SER A 371 -25.34 3.32 -8.47
C SER A 371 -25.71 1.90 -8.07
N LEU A 372 -26.55 1.22 -8.85
CA LEU A 372 -26.89 -0.20 -8.65
C LEU A 372 -25.94 -1.12 -9.44
N ALA A 373 -25.64 -0.76 -10.69
CA ALA A 373 -24.90 -1.59 -11.63
C ALA A 373 -23.48 -1.92 -11.14
N ILE A 374 -22.80 -0.99 -10.44
CA ILE A 374 -21.46 -1.24 -9.90
C ILE A 374 -21.45 -2.40 -8.88
N TYR A 375 -22.46 -2.47 -8.00
CA TYR A 375 -22.59 -3.54 -7.00
C TYR A 375 -23.11 -4.84 -7.61
N LEU A 376 -23.97 -4.78 -8.64
CA LEU A 376 -24.35 -5.96 -9.41
C LEU A 376 -23.13 -6.60 -10.08
N GLY A 377 -22.26 -5.79 -10.69
CA GLY A 377 -21.01 -6.29 -11.26
C GLY A 377 -20.09 -6.90 -10.20
N ALA A 378 -19.99 -6.27 -9.02
CA ALA A 378 -19.16 -6.78 -7.94
C ALA A 378 -19.67 -8.14 -7.41
N LEU A 379 -20.99 -8.29 -7.25
CA LEU A 379 -21.61 -9.58 -6.90
C LEU A 379 -21.48 -10.62 -8.02
N GLU A 380 -21.55 -10.21 -9.29
CA GLU A 380 -21.29 -11.10 -10.44
C GLU A 380 -19.87 -11.66 -10.37
N ILE A 381 -18.87 -10.84 -10.05
CA ILE A 381 -17.50 -11.32 -9.80
C ILE A 381 -17.46 -12.30 -8.62
N LYS A 382 -18.03 -11.94 -7.46
CA LYS A 382 -18.01 -12.79 -6.26
C LYS A 382 -18.73 -14.13 -6.48
N ALA A 383 -19.71 -14.16 -7.39
CA ALA A 383 -20.40 -15.36 -7.85
C ALA A 383 -19.65 -16.13 -8.96
N GLY A 384 -18.47 -15.70 -9.39
CA GLY A 384 -17.69 -16.36 -10.45
C GLY A 384 -18.17 -16.10 -11.87
N LEU A 385 -19.00 -15.07 -12.09
CA LEU A 385 -19.57 -14.68 -13.38
C LEU A 385 -18.76 -13.54 -14.02
N THR A 386 -17.45 -13.71 -14.18
CA THR A 386 -16.51 -12.64 -14.58
C THR A 386 -16.86 -11.97 -15.91
N ASP A 387 -17.12 -12.74 -16.96
CA ASP A 387 -17.48 -12.17 -18.28
C ASP A 387 -18.77 -11.34 -18.24
N LYS A 388 -19.73 -11.73 -17.38
CA LYS A 388 -20.97 -10.98 -17.19
C LYS A 388 -20.70 -9.64 -16.52
N ALA A 389 -19.87 -9.64 -15.47
CA ALA A 389 -19.45 -8.43 -14.78
C ALA A 389 -18.66 -7.49 -15.72
N LEU A 390 -17.73 -8.04 -16.52
CA LEU A 390 -16.96 -7.26 -17.50
C LEU A 390 -17.87 -6.59 -18.55
N ALA A 391 -18.82 -7.34 -19.11
CA ALA A 391 -19.80 -6.79 -20.05
C ALA A 391 -20.64 -5.68 -19.41
N ARG A 392 -21.00 -5.82 -18.12
CA ARG A 392 -21.70 -4.80 -17.37
C ARG A 392 -20.85 -3.54 -17.18
N TYR A 393 -19.64 -3.69 -16.65
CA TYR A 393 -18.75 -2.56 -16.39
C TYR A 393 -18.40 -1.78 -17.67
N GLU A 394 -18.22 -2.47 -18.81
CA GLU A 394 -17.89 -1.81 -20.08
C GLU A 394 -18.95 -0.77 -20.49
N THR A 395 -20.22 -0.98 -20.16
CA THR A 395 -21.31 -0.06 -20.54
C THR A 395 -21.19 1.33 -19.91
N PHE A 396 -20.54 1.46 -18.74
CA PHE A 396 -20.41 2.74 -18.01
C PHE A 396 -18.98 3.09 -17.57
N ALA A 397 -17.98 2.27 -17.91
CA ALA A 397 -16.57 2.52 -17.61
C ALA A 397 -16.04 3.88 -18.10
N SER A 398 -16.67 4.49 -19.12
CA SER A 398 -16.30 5.82 -19.61
C SER A 398 -16.66 7.00 -18.71
N ARG A 399 -17.48 6.75 -17.69
CA ARG A 399 -17.99 7.76 -16.76
C ARG A 399 -17.79 7.36 -15.30
N HIS A 400 -17.19 6.20 -15.04
CA HIS A 400 -17.08 5.62 -13.70
C HIS A 400 -15.73 4.94 -13.50
N ALA A 401 -14.89 5.52 -12.64
CA ALA A 401 -13.51 5.10 -12.41
C ALA A 401 -13.39 3.66 -11.91
N GLU A 402 -14.22 3.26 -10.94
CA GLU A 402 -14.23 1.92 -10.35
C GLU A 402 -14.62 0.85 -11.37
N ALA A 403 -15.56 1.15 -12.28
CA ALA A 403 -15.92 0.24 -13.36
C ALA A 403 -14.78 0.05 -14.36
N LEU A 404 -14.05 1.12 -14.71
CA LEU A 404 -12.85 1.02 -15.54
C LEU A 404 -11.76 0.21 -14.84
N LEU A 405 -11.51 0.47 -13.55
CA LEU A 405 -10.55 -0.26 -12.72
C LEU A 405 -10.87 -1.75 -12.66
N ASN A 406 -12.11 -2.11 -12.32
CA ASN A 406 -12.56 -3.50 -12.26
C ASN A 406 -12.41 -4.19 -13.61
N SER A 407 -12.84 -3.53 -14.68
CA SER A 407 -12.72 -4.08 -16.03
C SER A 407 -11.27 -4.37 -16.40
N ALA A 408 -10.37 -3.39 -16.21
CA ALA A 408 -8.96 -3.54 -16.50
C ALA A 408 -8.32 -4.62 -15.62
N TYR A 409 -8.63 -4.66 -14.32
CA TYR A 409 -8.10 -5.65 -13.38
C TYR A 409 -8.47 -7.08 -13.76
N TYR A 410 -9.75 -7.36 -13.97
CA TYR A 410 -10.20 -8.73 -14.26
C TYR A 410 -9.78 -9.19 -15.65
N LEU A 411 -9.70 -8.29 -16.65
CA LEU A 411 -9.08 -8.60 -17.94
C LEU A 411 -7.61 -8.98 -17.77
N VAL A 412 -6.84 -8.23 -16.97
CA VAL A 412 -5.42 -8.54 -16.69
C VAL A 412 -5.27 -9.87 -15.95
N GLN A 413 -6.09 -10.14 -14.94
CA GLN A 413 -6.07 -11.41 -14.18
C GLN A 413 -6.35 -12.61 -15.08
N GLU A 414 -7.22 -12.48 -16.07
CA GLU A 414 -7.50 -13.52 -17.06
C GLU A 414 -6.47 -13.59 -18.21
N GLY A 415 -5.40 -12.79 -18.17
CA GLY A 415 -4.38 -12.73 -19.21
C GLY A 415 -4.80 -12.00 -20.49
N ARG A 416 -5.94 -11.28 -20.48
CA ARG A 416 -6.56 -10.56 -21.60
C ARG A 416 -6.06 -9.10 -21.69
N ILE A 417 -4.74 -8.90 -21.61
CA ILE A 417 -4.13 -7.56 -21.55
C ILE A 417 -4.47 -6.70 -22.79
N GLN A 418 -4.54 -7.30 -23.98
CA GLN A 418 -4.89 -6.56 -25.21
C GLN A 418 -6.32 -6.03 -25.20
N GLU A 419 -7.25 -6.73 -24.55
CA GLU A 419 -8.61 -6.26 -24.36
C GLU A 419 -8.66 -5.10 -23.36
N ALA A 420 -7.84 -5.14 -22.30
CA ALA A 420 -7.68 -4.02 -21.38
C ALA A 420 -7.09 -2.77 -22.08
N GLU A 421 -6.08 -2.93 -22.93
CA GLU A 421 -5.53 -1.84 -23.76
C GLU A 421 -6.62 -1.27 -24.69
N SER A 422 -7.44 -2.13 -25.30
CA SER A 422 -8.53 -1.73 -26.19
C SER A 422 -9.65 -0.99 -25.45
N LEU A 423 -9.99 -1.44 -24.24
CA LEU A 423 -10.94 -0.76 -23.35
C LEU A 423 -10.43 0.63 -22.99
N LEU A 424 -9.15 0.75 -22.64
CA LEU A 424 -8.52 2.00 -22.25
C LEU A 424 -8.45 2.99 -23.41
N ALA A 425 -8.14 2.52 -24.63
CA ALA A 425 -8.07 3.36 -25.82
C ALA A 425 -9.43 3.99 -26.23
N LYS A 426 -10.55 3.41 -25.78
CA LYS A 426 -11.90 3.99 -25.97
C LYS A 426 -12.17 5.18 -25.05
N GLN A 427 -11.39 5.34 -23.97
CA GLN A 427 -11.65 6.35 -22.94
C GLN A 427 -11.27 7.75 -23.44
N LYS A 428 -12.20 8.70 -23.23
CA LYS A 428 -12.02 10.12 -23.58
C LYS A 428 -12.49 10.99 -22.42
N PRO A 429 -11.75 10.98 -21.29
CA PRO A 429 -12.14 11.75 -20.12
C PRO A 429 -12.22 13.24 -20.46
N LYS A 430 -13.18 13.94 -19.82
CA LYS A 430 -13.28 15.39 -19.93
C LYS A 430 -12.08 16.01 -19.20
N PRO A 431 -11.51 17.13 -19.67
CA PRO A 431 -10.42 17.81 -18.94
C PRO A 431 -10.78 18.24 -17.51
N SER A 432 -12.07 18.40 -17.21
CA SER A 432 -12.57 18.71 -15.86
C SER A 432 -12.63 17.49 -14.93
N ASP A 433 -12.52 16.28 -15.48
CA ASP A 433 -12.50 15.02 -14.73
C ASP A 433 -11.05 14.62 -14.49
N GLU A 434 -10.45 15.27 -13.50
CA GLU A 434 -9.02 15.12 -13.17
C GLU A 434 -8.69 13.67 -12.78
N ARG A 435 -9.54 13.04 -11.96
CA ARG A 435 -9.35 11.64 -11.51
C ARG A 435 -9.38 10.69 -12.69
N MET A 436 -10.40 10.75 -13.56
CA MET A 436 -10.48 9.83 -14.69
C MET A 436 -9.32 10.07 -15.69
N THR A 437 -8.89 11.32 -15.87
CA THR A 437 -7.73 11.66 -16.70
C THR A 437 -6.44 11.04 -16.14
N GLN A 438 -6.22 11.16 -14.83
CA GLN A 438 -5.09 10.54 -14.14
C GLN A 438 -5.15 9.01 -14.24
N LEU A 439 -6.30 8.42 -13.92
CA LEU A 439 -6.49 6.97 -13.93
C LEU A 439 -6.21 6.36 -15.31
N VAL A 440 -6.71 6.98 -16.38
CA VAL A 440 -6.47 6.50 -17.75
C VAL A 440 -4.96 6.50 -18.07
N LYS A 441 -4.24 7.53 -17.64
CA LYS A 441 -2.79 7.62 -17.84
C LYS A 441 -2.03 6.54 -17.03
N LEU A 442 -2.37 6.36 -15.75
CA LEU A 442 -1.76 5.35 -14.88
C LEU A 442 -1.99 3.93 -15.40
N LEU A 443 -3.23 3.59 -15.79
CA LEU A 443 -3.54 2.29 -16.39
C LEU A 443 -2.75 2.04 -17.67
N GLY A 444 -2.56 3.07 -18.50
CA GLY A 444 -1.75 2.95 -19.71
C GLY A 444 -0.29 2.60 -19.41
N GLN A 445 0.29 3.27 -18.41
CA GLN A 445 1.66 2.99 -17.95
C GLN A 445 1.77 1.59 -17.33
N GLU A 446 0.79 1.18 -16.53
CA GLU A 446 0.77 -0.12 -15.88
C GLU A 446 0.59 -1.28 -16.86
N LEU A 447 -0.32 -1.17 -17.83
CA LEU A 447 -0.51 -2.18 -18.88
C LEU A 447 0.75 -2.35 -19.73
N ALA A 448 1.44 -1.25 -20.05
CA ALA A 448 2.73 -1.30 -20.75
C ALA A 448 3.79 -2.05 -19.94
N SER A 449 3.83 -1.85 -18.61
CA SER A 449 4.72 -2.57 -17.71
C SER A 449 4.35 -4.06 -17.57
N LEU A 450 3.06 -4.39 -17.51
CA LEU A 450 2.56 -5.77 -17.46
C LEU A 450 2.89 -6.59 -18.71
N LYS A 451 3.12 -5.95 -19.86
CA LYS A 451 3.60 -6.65 -21.06
C LYS A 451 5.07 -7.06 -20.97
N GLN A 452 5.83 -6.50 -20.03
CA GLN A 452 7.26 -6.78 -19.85
C GLN A 452 7.52 -7.91 -18.85
N GLN A 453 6.49 -8.47 -18.18
CA GLN A 453 6.65 -9.52 -17.16
C GLN A 453 7.57 -10.67 -17.60
N PRO A 454 7.42 -11.25 -18.82
CA PRO A 454 8.29 -12.37 -19.22
C PRO A 454 9.75 -11.98 -19.37
N SER A 455 10.03 -10.75 -19.84
CA SER A 455 11.39 -10.24 -19.96
C SER A 455 12.00 -10.01 -18.58
N ILE A 456 11.25 -9.39 -17.66
CA ILE A 456 11.73 -9.12 -16.30
C ILE A 456 11.99 -10.44 -15.54
N ALA A 457 11.11 -11.43 -15.70
CA ALA A 457 11.29 -12.76 -15.13
C ALA A 457 12.55 -13.45 -15.69
N THR A 458 12.84 -13.27 -16.98
CA THR A 458 14.05 -13.80 -17.62
C THR A 458 15.31 -13.13 -17.06
N ASP A 459 15.33 -11.79 -16.95
CA ASP A 459 16.44 -11.02 -16.37
C ASP A 459 16.73 -11.51 -14.93
N LEU A 460 15.68 -11.61 -14.09
CA LEU A 460 15.84 -12.06 -12.71
C LEU A 460 16.33 -13.52 -12.64
N THR A 461 15.82 -14.40 -13.50
CA THR A 461 16.29 -15.79 -13.60
C THR A 461 17.77 -15.84 -13.94
N TYR A 462 18.22 -15.01 -14.88
CA TYR A 462 19.62 -14.94 -15.28
C TYR A 462 20.51 -14.50 -14.10
N THR A 463 20.15 -13.43 -13.39
CA THR A 463 20.89 -12.94 -12.23
C THR A 463 20.96 -13.96 -11.09
N LEU A 464 19.85 -14.64 -10.76
CA LEU A 464 19.87 -15.66 -9.70
C LEU A 464 20.70 -16.89 -10.10
N ASN A 465 20.63 -17.32 -11.36
CA ASN A 465 21.51 -18.37 -11.88
C ASN A 465 22.98 -17.97 -11.88
N HIS A 466 23.29 -16.68 -12.03
CA HIS A 466 24.66 -16.18 -11.90
C HIS A 466 25.15 -16.40 -10.47
N LEU A 467 24.36 -16.00 -9.46
CA LEU A 467 24.66 -16.20 -8.04
C LEU A 467 24.92 -17.68 -7.72
N ASP A 468 24.07 -18.59 -8.21
CA ASP A 468 24.20 -20.04 -7.98
C ASP A 468 25.48 -20.66 -8.56
N ARG A 469 26.11 -19.99 -9.53
CA ARG A 469 27.36 -20.45 -10.17
C ARG A 469 28.62 -19.93 -9.49
N VAL A 470 28.50 -18.92 -8.63
CA VAL A 470 29.64 -18.37 -7.89
C VAL A 470 30.16 -19.42 -6.91
N SER A 471 31.48 -19.64 -6.88
CA SER A 471 32.09 -20.69 -6.04
C SER A 471 31.95 -20.42 -4.55
N SER A 472 32.04 -19.14 -4.17
CA SER A 472 31.87 -18.68 -2.80
C SER A 472 31.57 -17.19 -2.78
N TYR A 473 30.86 -16.73 -1.75
CA TYR A 473 30.50 -15.33 -1.57
C TYR A 473 30.21 -15.04 -0.10
N GLN A 474 30.17 -13.75 0.25
CA GLN A 474 29.77 -13.30 1.58
C GLN A 474 28.45 -12.52 1.50
N VAL A 475 27.60 -12.70 2.50
CA VAL A 475 26.35 -11.96 2.67
C VAL A 475 26.39 -11.20 3.99
N LYS A 476 26.07 -9.92 3.97
CA LYS A 476 25.84 -9.12 5.18
C LYS A 476 24.37 -8.78 5.29
N GLY A 477 23.74 -9.17 6.39
CA GLY A 477 22.29 -9.13 6.52
C GLY A 477 21.80 -8.49 7.80
N GLU A 478 20.62 -7.88 7.69
CA GLU A 478 19.79 -7.45 8.80
C GLU A 478 18.39 -8.03 8.61
N ALA A 479 17.84 -8.69 9.63
CA ALA A 479 16.52 -9.29 9.55
C ALA A 479 15.71 -9.08 10.82
N PHE A 480 14.39 -9.11 10.69
CA PHE A 480 13.43 -9.01 11.78
C PHE A 480 12.41 -10.14 11.65
N LEU A 481 12.32 -11.01 12.65
CA LEU A 481 11.41 -12.16 12.67
C LEU A 481 10.63 -12.19 13.98
N SER A 482 9.32 -11.99 13.92
CA SER A 482 8.42 -12.05 15.08
C SER A 482 8.92 -11.24 16.30
N GLY A 483 9.48 -10.05 16.04
CA GLY A 483 10.01 -9.13 17.04
C GLY A 483 11.50 -9.33 17.40
N PHE A 484 12.14 -10.40 16.96
CA PHE A 484 13.59 -10.57 17.06
C PHE A 484 14.29 -9.77 15.97
N SER A 485 15.34 -9.04 16.30
CA SER A 485 16.23 -8.43 15.32
C SER A 485 17.52 -9.24 15.19
N PHE A 486 18.05 -9.32 13.97
CA PHE A 486 19.26 -10.06 13.63
C PHE A 486 20.18 -9.16 12.84
N LYS A 487 21.47 -9.25 13.12
CA LYS A 487 22.52 -8.65 12.30
C LYS A 487 23.64 -9.67 12.12
N TYR A 488 23.93 -10.03 10.88
CA TYR A 488 24.79 -11.18 10.59
C TYR A 488 25.68 -10.96 9.38
N THR A 489 26.75 -11.77 9.34
CA THR A 489 27.57 -12.04 8.17
C THR A 489 27.53 -13.54 7.92
N GLN A 490 27.22 -13.94 6.71
CA GLN A 490 27.20 -15.33 6.28
C GLN A 490 28.24 -15.54 5.19
N ASP A 491 29.17 -16.44 5.44
CA ASP A 491 30.10 -16.95 4.44
C ASP A 491 29.46 -18.17 3.77
N VAL A 492 29.36 -18.17 2.44
CA VAL A 492 28.80 -19.27 1.66
C VAL A 492 29.87 -19.88 0.77
N ASP A 493 30.08 -21.19 0.92
CA ASP A 493 30.96 -21.99 0.08
C ASP A 493 30.09 -22.95 -0.75
N ALA A 494 29.70 -22.50 -1.95
CA ALA A 494 28.83 -23.25 -2.84
C ALA A 494 29.51 -24.56 -3.31
N THR A 495 30.84 -24.59 -3.42
CA THR A 495 31.57 -25.79 -3.84
C THR A 495 31.47 -26.93 -2.82
N ARG A 496 31.45 -26.59 -1.53
CA ARG A 496 31.26 -27.56 -0.44
C ARG A 496 29.80 -27.72 -0.04
N ASN A 497 28.91 -26.88 -0.57
CA ASN A 497 27.52 -26.75 -0.16
C ASN A 497 27.42 -26.54 1.37
N SER A 498 28.24 -25.61 1.88
CA SER A 498 28.31 -25.28 3.30
C SER A 498 28.27 -23.76 3.51
N SER A 499 27.73 -23.34 4.64
CA SER A 499 27.76 -21.94 5.05
C SER A 499 28.02 -21.78 6.54
N HIS A 500 28.55 -20.61 6.90
CA HIS A 500 28.84 -20.24 8.28
C HIS A 500 28.29 -18.83 8.52
N THR A 501 27.39 -18.71 9.48
CA THR A 501 26.76 -17.44 9.83
C THR A 501 27.23 -17.01 11.21
N LEU A 502 27.72 -15.78 11.30
CA LEU A 502 28.14 -15.13 12.54
C LEU A 502 27.39 -13.82 12.71
N GLY A 503 27.05 -13.47 13.94
CA GLY A 503 26.44 -12.18 14.21
C GLY A 503 25.87 -12.08 15.61
N PHE A 504 24.80 -11.31 15.73
CA PHE A 504 24.06 -11.13 16.96
C PHE A 504 22.56 -11.09 16.67
N TYR A 505 21.77 -11.52 17.65
CA TYR A 505 20.32 -11.32 17.63
C TYR A 505 19.86 -10.69 18.94
N GLN A 506 18.75 -9.96 18.89
CA GLN A 506 18.14 -9.36 20.07
C GLN A 506 16.68 -9.77 20.18
N SER A 507 16.34 -10.37 21.31
CA SER A 507 14.96 -10.65 21.69
C SER A 507 14.23 -9.36 22.07
N PRO A 508 12.94 -9.21 21.73
CA PRO A 508 12.16 -8.05 22.14
C PRO A 508 11.98 -7.93 23.67
N GLN A 509 12.26 -9.01 24.42
CA GLN A 509 12.21 -9.02 25.89
C GLN A 509 13.58 -8.75 26.55
N GLN A 510 14.65 -8.60 25.77
CA GLN A 510 16.02 -8.43 26.30
C GLN A 510 16.65 -7.12 25.84
N LEU A 511 17.36 -6.48 26.77
CA LEU A 511 18.11 -5.24 26.51
C LEU A 511 19.50 -5.48 25.90
N VAL A 512 19.99 -6.72 25.91
CA VAL A 512 21.33 -7.09 25.45
C VAL A 512 21.19 -8.11 24.33
N SER A 513 21.99 -7.95 23.28
CA SER A 513 22.05 -8.90 22.17
C SER A 513 22.81 -10.18 22.56
N ASP A 514 22.31 -11.31 22.08
CA ASP A 514 22.96 -12.62 22.17
C ASP A 514 23.80 -12.88 20.91
N LYS A 515 24.83 -13.71 21.05
CA LYS A 515 25.65 -14.17 19.92
C LYS A 515 24.84 -15.09 19.01
N LEU A 516 24.93 -14.87 17.70
CA LEU A 516 24.46 -15.78 16.66
C LEU A 516 25.67 -16.48 16.04
N GLU A 517 25.69 -17.81 16.06
CA GLU A 517 26.67 -18.60 15.33
C GLU A 517 26.04 -19.89 14.82
N THR A 518 26.08 -20.13 13.51
CA THR A 518 25.55 -21.34 12.89
C THR A 518 26.43 -21.85 11.76
N TYR A 519 26.47 -23.18 11.59
CA TYR A 519 27.06 -23.85 10.44
C TYR A 519 25.99 -24.67 9.72
N THR A 520 25.87 -24.52 8.41
CA THR A 520 24.94 -25.33 7.60
C THR A 520 25.71 -26.30 6.71
N ASP A 521 25.37 -27.58 6.79
CA ASP A 521 25.80 -28.65 5.89
C ASP A 521 24.66 -28.95 4.91
N GLY A 522 24.71 -28.34 3.72
CA GLY A 522 23.68 -28.52 2.70
C GLY A 522 23.68 -29.93 2.09
N GLN A 523 24.79 -30.67 2.13
CA GLN A 523 24.84 -32.06 1.65
C GLN A 523 24.09 -33.00 2.58
N LYS A 524 24.23 -32.78 3.90
CA LYS A 524 23.53 -33.57 4.92
C LYS A 524 22.16 -33.02 5.30
N LYS A 525 21.82 -31.82 4.83
CA LYS A 525 20.59 -31.08 5.18
C LYS A 525 20.45 -30.86 6.68
N VAL A 526 21.54 -30.35 7.28
CA VAL A 526 21.63 -30.12 8.72
C VAL A 526 22.22 -28.75 9.00
N GLN A 527 21.66 -28.06 9.99
CA GLN A 527 22.23 -26.85 10.58
C GLN A 527 22.66 -27.12 12.01
N TYR A 528 23.83 -26.62 12.38
CA TYR A 528 24.35 -26.58 13.74
C TYR A 528 24.23 -25.16 14.25
N SER A 529 23.60 -24.96 15.42
CA SER A 529 23.39 -23.66 16.03
C SER A 529 23.97 -23.63 17.43
N TYR A 530 24.71 -22.58 17.77
CA TYR A 530 25.30 -22.43 19.10
C TYR A 530 24.28 -21.85 20.09
N ASP A 531 23.91 -22.62 21.13
CA ASP A 531 23.08 -22.14 22.24
C ASP A 531 23.98 -21.41 23.25
N THR A 532 23.84 -20.09 23.35
CA THR A 532 24.64 -19.24 24.24
C THR A 532 24.36 -19.51 25.72
N LYS A 533 23.16 -19.96 26.08
CA LYS A 533 22.75 -20.24 27.46
C LYS A 533 23.28 -21.59 27.93
N LYS A 534 23.22 -22.60 27.06
CA LYS A 534 23.75 -23.95 27.36
C LYS A 534 25.26 -24.07 27.08
N GLN A 535 25.82 -23.14 26.32
CA GLN A 535 27.22 -23.16 25.86
C GLN A 535 27.55 -24.45 25.09
N SER A 536 26.66 -24.83 24.17
CA SER A 536 26.73 -26.11 23.45
C SER A 536 26.12 -25.97 22.05
N TRP A 537 26.48 -26.89 21.16
CA TRP A 537 25.91 -26.96 19.83
C TRP A 537 24.63 -27.79 19.79
N GLU A 538 23.61 -27.26 19.11
CA GLU A 538 22.37 -27.96 18.79
C GLU A 538 22.31 -28.27 17.30
N GLN A 539 21.71 -29.40 16.95
CA GLN A 539 21.57 -29.85 15.56
C GLN A 539 20.11 -29.81 15.14
N HIS A 540 19.84 -29.17 14.00
CA HIS A 540 18.50 -29.04 13.44
C HIS A 540 18.48 -29.53 11.98
N PRO A 541 17.47 -30.33 11.58
CA PRO A 541 17.30 -30.72 10.19
C PRO A 541 16.82 -29.51 9.35
N THR A 542 17.32 -29.39 8.12
CA THR A 542 16.94 -28.30 7.18
C THR A 542 16.10 -28.79 6.00
N ASP A 543 15.59 -30.02 6.06
CA ASP A 543 14.73 -30.62 5.04
C ASP A 543 13.23 -30.37 5.26
N LYS A 544 12.87 -29.78 6.40
CA LYS A 544 11.51 -29.35 6.74
C LYS A 544 11.35 -27.87 6.48
N LEU A 545 10.17 -27.50 5.99
CA LEU A 545 9.78 -26.11 5.82
C LEU A 545 9.25 -25.57 7.15
N ASP A 546 9.71 -24.41 7.56
CA ASP A 546 9.14 -23.66 8.68
C ASP A 546 8.16 -22.59 8.19
N PHE A 547 8.43 -22.03 7.01
CA PHE A 547 7.69 -20.88 6.45
C PHE A 547 7.38 -21.06 4.95
N VAL A 548 6.40 -20.30 4.47
CA VAL A 548 6.01 -20.34 3.04
C VAL A 548 7.14 -19.82 2.14
N HIS A 549 7.87 -18.79 2.58
CA HIS A 549 8.92 -18.18 1.77
C HIS A 549 10.08 -19.13 1.44
N GLU A 550 10.38 -20.10 2.30
CA GLU A 550 11.39 -21.13 2.05
C GLU A 550 10.99 -22.00 0.87
N TRP A 551 9.71 -22.40 0.80
CA TRP A 551 9.18 -23.16 -0.33
C TRP A 551 9.16 -22.32 -1.61
N VAL A 552 8.70 -21.07 -1.54
CA VAL A 552 8.72 -20.17 -2.72
C VAL A 552 10.15 -19.99 -3.25
N GLY A 553 11.13 -19.91 -2.34
CA GLY A 553 12.55 -19.87 -2.67
C GLY A 553 13.01 -21.02 -3.57
N THR A 554 12.41 -22.21 -3.44
CA THR A 554 12.72 -23.39 -4.27
C THR A 554 12.06 -23.37 -5.66
N GLN A 555 11.08 -22.50 -5.87
CA GLN A 555 10.37 -22.40 -7.15
C GLN A 555 11.13 -21.52 -8.12
N SER A 556 11.17 -21.92 -9.40
CA SER A 556 11.75 -21.07 -10.45
C SER A 556 10.94 -19.77 -10.60
N ILE A 557 11.57 -18.69 -11.06
CA ILE A 557 10.88 -17.42 -11.30
C ILE A 557 9.73 -17.59 -12.31
N GLN A 558 9.91 -18.47 -13.30
CA GLN A 558 8.85 -18.81 -14.26
C GLN A 558 7.66 -19.53 -13.59
N ASP A 559 7.91 -20.45 -12.65
CA ASP A 559 6.86 -21.12 -11.89
C ASP A 559 6.15 -20.16 -10.94
N ARG A 560 6.88 -19.22 -10.33
CA ARG A 560 6.27 -18.16 -9.52
C ARG A 560 5.31 -17.32 -10.38
N MET A 561 5.74 -16.89 -11.57
CA MET A 561 4.88 -16.14 -12.49
C MET A 561 3.65 -16.94 -12.95
N ASN A 562 3.85 -18.17 -13.41
CA ASN A 562 2.80 -18.97 -14.05
C ASN A 562 1.83 -19.62 -13.04
N ASN A 563 2.34 -20.09 -11.90
CA ASN A 563 1.58 -20.92 -10.97
C ASN A 563 1.18 -20.19 -9.69
N LEU A 564 1.88 -19.09 -9.35
CA LEU A 564 1.60 -18.26 -8.18
C LEU A 564 1.13 -16.85 -8.55
N HIS A 565 1.02 -16.55 -9.85
CA HIS A 565 0.66 -15.23 -10.36
C HIS A 565 1.60 -14.13 -9.84
N ALA A 566 2.89 -14.46 -9.68
CA ALA A 566 3.88 -13.48 -9.29
C ALA A 566 3.95 -12.36 -10.32
N ARG A 567 3.94 -11.13 -9.81
CA ARG A 567 4.02 -9.90 -10.58
C ARG A 567 5.35 -9.22 -10.30
N TYR A 568 6.00 -8.75 -11.36
CA TYR A 568 7.29 -8.09 -11.34
C TYR A 568 7.19 -6.63 -11.77
N TYR A 569 8.02 -5.75 -11.24
CA TYR A 569 8.17 -4.38 -11.72
C TYR A 569 9.64 -3.99 -11.69
N LYS A 570 10.15 -3.51 -12.82
CA LYS A 570 11.56 -3.14 -12.99
C LYS A 570 11.72 -1.63 -13.02
N GLN A 571 12.53 -1.09 -12.12
CA GLN A 571 12.99 0.29 -12.09
C GLN A 571 14.48 0.33 -12.43
N SER A 572 14.85 1.07 -13.46
CA SER A 572 16.23 1.22 -13.93
C SER A 572 16.73 2.63 -13.65
N PHE A 573 17.71 2.77 -12.77
CA PHE A 573 18.20 4.09 -12.37
C PHE A 573 19.72 4.06 -12.17
N GLY A 574 20.43 4.84 -12.98
CA GLY A 574 21.89 4.86 -12.96
C GLY A 574 22.47 3.47 -13.18
N ARG A 575 23.26 3.00 -12.20
CA ARG A 575 24.02 1.73 -12.24
C ARG A 575 23.16 0.49 -11.97
N TYR A 576 21.99 0.65 -11.38
CA TYR A 576 21.22 -0.49 -10.87
C TYR A 576 19.91 -0.69 -11.61
N ASP A 577 19.57 -1.96 -11.79
CA ASP A 577 18.24 -2.44 -12.11
C ASP A 577 17.60 -3.01 -10.83
N ILE A 578 16.37 -2.61 -10.57
CA ILE A 578 15.67 -2.93 -9.34
C ILE A 578 14.38 -3.64 -9.72
N ILE A 579 14.29 -4.92 -9.37
CA ILE A 579 13.11 -5.74 -9.65
C ILE A 579 12.35 -5.95 -8.34
N THR A 580 11.15 -5.39 -8.24
CA THR A 580 10.19 -5.71 -7.18
C THR A 580 9.31 -6.88 -7.63
N GLU A 581 9.14 -7.89 -6.78
CA GLU A 581 8.24 -9.03 -6.96
C GLU A 581 7.15 -8.98 -5.88
N TRP A 582 5.90 -9.16 -6.29
CA TRP A 582 4.77 -9.41 -5.41
C TRP A 582 4.15 -10.75 -5.78
N ILE A 583 3.85 -11.58 -4.78
CA ILE A 583 3.07 -12.79 -4.98
C ILE A 583 1.75 -12.64 -4.21
N PRO A 584 0.59 -12.76 -4.88
CA PRO A 584 -0.71 -12.64 -4.23
C PRO A 584 -0.85 -13.61 -3.05
N GLY A 585 -1.22 -13.07 -1.89
CA GLY A 585 -1.39 -13.85 -0.66
C GLY A 585 -2.40 -15.00 -0.80
N ALA A 586 -3.46 -14.79 -1.56
CA ALA A 586 -4.46 -15.81 -1.87
C ALA A 586 -3.87 -17.02 -2.63
N ALA A 587 -3.01 -16.78 -3.62
CA ALA A 587 -2.36 -17.84 -4.39
C ALA A 587 -1.43 -18.68 -3.51
N LEU A 588 -0.67 -18.03 -2.62
CA LEU A 588 0.19 -18.71 -1.66
C LEU A 588 -0.62 -19.48 -0.61
N THR A 589 -1.70 -18.91 -0.11
CA THR A 589 -2.60 -19.57 0.86
C THR A 589 -3.20 -20.84 0.28
N GLU A 590 -3.63 -20.81 -0.99
CA GLU A 590 -4.14 -22.00 -1.67
C GLU A 590 -3.06 -23.08 -1.81
N LYS A 591 -1.86 -22.71 -2.28
CA LYS A 591 -0.75 -23.67 -2.40
C LYS A 591 -0.32 -24.24 -1.06
N ALA A 592 -0.30 -23.43 -0.01
CA ALA A 592 0.08 -23.82 1.35
C ALA A 592 -0.79 -24.95 1.91
N LYS A 593 -2.04 -25.13 1.45
CA LYS A 593 -2.91 -26.27 1.83
C LYS A 593 -2.29 -27.64 1.50
N SER A 594 -1.43 -27.70 0.49
CA SER A 594 -0.72 -28.92 0.05
C SER A 594 0.65 -29.11 0.70
N LEU A 595 1.12 -28.13 1.46
CA LEU A 595 2.44 -28.11 2.10
C LEU A 595 2.34 -28.48 3.58
N SER A 596 3.46 -28.85 4.18
CA SER A 596 3.56 -29.16 5.61
C SER A 596 4.66 -28.30 6.22
N PHE A 597 4.32 -27.53 7.25
CA PHE A 597 5.24 -26.66 7.97
C PHE A 597 5.41 -27.10 9.42
N SER A 598 6.60 -26.97 9.98
CA SER A 598 6.86 -27.33 11.39
C SER A 598 6.01 -26.52 12.38
N ARG A 599 5.62 -25.29 11.98
CA ARG A 599 4.80 -24.36 12.78
C ARG A 599 3.30 -24.65 12.75
N GLY A 600 2.85 -25.53 11.85
CA GLY A 600 1.45 -25.90 11.67
C GLY A 600 0.87 -25.42 10.35
N LYS A 601 -0.46 -25.37 10.26
CA LYS A 601 -1.18 -25.03 9.04
C LYS A 601 -1.32 -23.52 8.85
N ILE A 602 -1.07 -23.06 7.64
CA ILE A 602 -1.29 -21.67 7.23
C ILE A 602 -2.79 -21.42 7.11
N LYS A 603 -3.25 -20.35 7.76
CA LYS A 603 -4.60 -19.80 7.61
C LYS A 603 -4.65 -18.76 6.49
N ASN A 604 -3.66 -17.86 6.45
CA ASN A 604 -3.57 -16.79 5.46
C ASN A 604 -2.12 -16.34 5.27
N VAL A 605 -1.72 -16.07 4.04
CA VAL A 605 -0.51 -15.30 3.74
C VAL A 605 -0.95 -13.88 3.43
N SER A 606 -0.65 -12.95 4.33
CA SER A 606 -1.09 -11.55 4.20
C SER A 606 -0.22 -10.74 3.25
N LEU A 607 1.08 -11.04 3.21
CA LEU A 607 2.04 -10.27 2.44
C LEU A 607 3.18 -11.16 1.96
N TYR A 608 3.55 -11.02 0.68
CA TYR A 608 4.77 -11.60 0.15
C TYR A 608 5.39 -10.66 -0.89
N MET A 609 6.51 -10.04 -0.52
CA MET A 609 7.21 -9.11 -1.41
C MET A 609 8.72 -9.30 -1.36
N ASN A 610 9.34 -9.23 -2.53
CA ASN A 610 10.78 -9.25 -2.71
C ASN A 610 11.24 -8.04 -3.52
N LYS A 611 12.49 -7.63 -3.31
CA LYS A 611 13.14 -6.60 -4.10
C LYS A 611 14.60 -6.96 -4.34
N TYR A 612 14.97 -7.09 -5.60
CA TYR A 612 16.30 -7.49 -6.07
C TYR A 612 17.00 -6.30 -6.69
N TYR A 613 18.22 -6.02 -6.25
CA TYR A 613 19.05 -4.93 -6.76
C TYR A 613 20.19 -5.56 -7.55
N ILE A 614 20.26 -5.20 -8.82
CA ILE A 614 21.11 -5.85 -9.81
C ILE A 614 22.05 -4.80 -10.38
N ASP A 615 23.35 -5.07 -10.32
CA ASP A 615 24.35 -4.23 -10.98
C ASP A 615 24.28 -4.45 -12.50
N ARG A 616 24.07 -3.38 -13.28
CA ARG A 616 23.88 -3.49 -14.73
C ARG A 616 25.17 -3.78 -15.50
N GLU A 617 26.34 -3.54 -14.91
CA GLU A 617 27.62 -3.80 -15.56
C GLU A 617 28.06 -5.25 -15.38
N SER A 618 27.81 -5.84 -14.20
CA SER A 618 28.21 -7.21 -13.87
C SER A 618 27.06 -8.24 -13.92
N ASP A 619 25.80 -7.79 -14.00
CA ASP A 619 24.58 -8.59 -13.83
C ASP A 619 24.47 -9.30 -12.47
N GLU A 620 25.26 -8.85 -11.48
CA GLU A 620 25.33 -9.44 -10.16
C GLU A 620 24.21 -8.93 -9.25
N LEU A 621 23.65 -9.83 -8.43
CA LEU A 621 22.77 -9.45 -7.33
C LEU A 621 23.63 -8.78 -6.25
N VAL A 622 23.40 -7.49 -5.98
CA VAL A 622 24.14 -6.75 -4.95
C VAL A 622 23.38 -6.64 -3.64
N LYS A 623 22.05 -6.69 -3.70
CA LYS A 623 21.17 -6.57 -2.53
C LYS A 623 19.84 -7.27 -2.76
N HIS A 624 19.31 -7.90 -1.73
CA HIS A 624 17.97 -8.46 -1.68
C HIS A 624 17.24 -7.91 -0.46
N VAL A 625 15.97 -7.56 -0.62
CA VAL A 625 15.11 -7.05 0.45
C VAL A 625 13.81 -7.82 0.38
N TRP A 626 13.30 -8.22 1.54
CA TRP A 626 12.04 -8.96 1.60
C TRP A 626 11.15 -8.49 2.74
N ARG A 627 9.85 -8.75 2.58
CA ARG A 627 8.86 -8.66 3.64
C ARG A 627 7.77 -9.71 3.41
N TYR A 628 7.54 -10.52 4.42
CA TYR A 628 6.58 -11.60 4.44
C TYR A 628 5.74 -11.53 5.72
N GLU A 629 4.44 -11.79 5.59
CA GLU A 629 3.52 -11.83 6.72
C GLU A 629 2.59 -13.06 6.58
N GLU A 630 2.62 -13.93 7.58
CA GLU A 630 1.94 -15.23 7.59
C GLU A 630 1.08 -15.35 8.86
N ILE A 631 -0.14 -15.88 8.73
CA ILE A 631 -1.07 -16.18 9.83
C ILE A 631 -1.37 -17.68 9.81
N TYR A 632 -1.22 -18.34 10.96
CA TYR A 632 -1.45 -19.78 11.12
C TYR A 632 -2.80 -20.07 11.79
N GLU A 633 -3.32 -21.29 11.63
CA GLU A 633 -4.60 -21.73 12.24
C GLU A 633 -4.59 -21.65 13.77
N ASN A 634 -3.42 -21.81 14.39
CA ASN A 634 -3.19 -21.64 15.83
C ASN A 634 -3.22 -20.16 16.29
N ARG A 635 -3.52 -19.21 15.38
CA ARG A 635 -3.53 -17.75 15.59
C ARG A 635 -2.16 -17.12 15.80
N GLU A 636 -1.09 -17.84 15.49
CA GLU A 636 0.25 -17.27 15.42
C GLU A 636 0.35 -16.33 14.21
N TYR A 637 0.93 -15.16 14.43
CA TYR A 637 1.25 -14.18 13.40
C TYR A 637 2.77 -14.07 13.28
N VAL A 638 3.27 -14.26 12.07
CA VAL A 638 4.70 -14.18 11.76
C VAL A 638 4.89 -13.02 10.80
N ALA A 639 5.67 -12.03 11.22
CA ALA A 639 6.21 -11.00 10.35
C ALA A 639 7.71 -11.25 10.19
N TYR A 640 8.15 -11.44 8.94
CA TYR A 640 9.55 -11.63 8.60
C TYR A 640 9.97 -10.61 7.55
N SER A 641 10.99 -9.82 7.84
CA SER A 641 11.52 -8.84 6.90
C SER A 641 13.03 -8.76 7.03
N GLY A 642 13.69 -8.28 5.98
CA GLY A 642 15.13 -8.14 6.06
C GLY A 642 15.76 -7.54 4.83
N THR A 643 17.08 -7.49 4.86
CA THR A 643 17.91 -6.99 3.78
C THR A 643 19.24 -7.73 3.83
N ASP A 644 19.62 -8.30 2.70
CA ASP A 644 20.93 -8.90 2.46
C ASP A 644 21.70 -8.06 1.45
N GLN A 645 22.98 -7.88 1.71
CA GLN A 645 23.97 -7.30 0.79
C GLN A 645 24.96 -8.39 0.41
N TYR A 646 25.21 -8.56 -0.88
CA TYR A 646 26.04 -9.62 -1.43
C TYR A 646 27.40 -9.07 -1.85
N ASP A 647 28.46 -9.74 -1.43
CA ASP A 647 29.82 -9.55 -1.92
C ASP A 647 30.27 -10.84 -2.61
N LEU A 648 30.10 -10.88 -3.94
CA LEU A 648 30.44 -12.02 -4.78
C LEU A 648 31.95 -12.10 -5.09
N SER A 649 32.72 -11.06 -4.72
CA SER A 649 34.18 -11.05 -4.89
C SER A 649 34.91 -11.77 -3.74
N SER A 650 34.20 -12.04 -2.64
CA SER A 650 34.78 -12.64 -1.44
C SER A 650 35.07 -14.13 -1.62
N ASN A 651 36.35 -14.50 -1.53
CA ASN A 651 36.78 -15.90 -1.62
C ASN A 651 36.82 -16.56 -0.24
N VAL A 652 35.65 -17.03 0.20
CA VAL A 652 35.50 -17.73 1.49
C VAL A 652 35.58 -19.24 1.32
N LYS A 653 36.05 -19.93 2.37
CA LYS A 653 36.06 -21.40 2.47
C LYS A 653 35.47 -21.80 3.79
N VAL A 654 34.39 -22.58 3.76
CA VAL A 654 33.67 -22.97 4.96
C VAL A 654 33.87 -24.46 5.24
N SER A 655 34.53 -24.75 6.36
CA SER A 655 34.64 -26.11 6.91
C SER A 655 33.98 -26.17 8.28
N ILE A 656 33.07 -27.12 8.48
CA ILE A 656 32.41 -27.34 9.76
C ILE A 656 33.39 -28.05 10.70
N PRO A 657 33.80 -27.45 11.84
CA PRO A 657 34.75 -28.05 12.76
C PRO A 657 34.24 -29.38 13.35
N ASP A 658 35.15 -30.29 13.67
CA ASP A 658 34.78 -31.57 14.29
C ASP A 658 34.14 -31.39 15.67
N GLU A 659 34.51 -30.35 16.41
CA GLU A 659 33.94 -30.01 17.73
C GLU A 659 32.45 -29.71 17.61
N VAL A 660 32.05 -28.90 16.61
CA VAL A 660 30.64 -28.59 16.30
C VAL A 660 29.83 -29.86 16.05
N ARG A 661 30.42 -30.87 15.40
CA ARG A 661 29.77 -32.16 15.11
C ARG A 661 29.71 -33.09 16.32
N LYS A 662 30.64 -32.98 17.26
CA LYS A 662 30.79 -33.89 18.41
C LYS A 662 30.09 -33.39 19.67
N GLU A 663 29.94 -32.08 19.83
CA GLU A 663 29.29 -31.44 20.98
C GLU A 663 27.75 -31.37 20.84
N VAL A 664 27.18 -32.00 19.81
CA VAL A 664 25.74 -32.06 19.60
C VAL A 664 25.09 -32.84 20.74
N THR A 665 24.34 -32.13 21.58
CA THR A 665 23.48 -32.77 22.58
C THR A 665 22.22 -33.28 21.85
N PRO A 666 21.82 -34.57 22.01
CA PRO A 666 20.68 -35.15 21.30
C PRO A 666 19.32 -34.54 21.69
#